data_AF-A0A0K2T470-F1
#
_entry.id   AF-A0A0K2T470-F1
#
_cell.length_a   1.000
_cell.length_b   1.000
_cell.length_c   1.000
_cell.angle_alpha   90.00
_cell.angle_beta   90.00
_cell.angle_gamma   90.00
#
_symmetry.space_group_name_H-M   'P 1'
#
loop_
_entity.id
_entity.type
_entity.pdbx_description
1 polymer ?
#
loop_
_entity_poly.entity_id
_entity_poly.type
_entity_poly.pdbx_seq_one_letter_code
_entity_poly.pdbx_strand_id
1 'polypeptide(L)'
;MQSARTHIELLIPIFLLISFVQANDEECKGFLQGSEEHVKVSYKETFRGGEVVETVSVGEVYWAPYDMLGTSSCYDPATANLMYKPINTDNWKSTLAKQEASGPFSKWSIEDIKPCLEYEFQIQVSGEEEEAIFQVPFKLGPADMENIKQSDFVPDIPTDMEADVGANSASLSWKESDCAEAYEMNYIESGNKKGHVTLAIQDGQTEIMLNDLKPCTSYDISLYAILGDKYGEEKSYKIATKPRLDAVSDLEPEITTSMDSMSLRWAAWENVVCINEYEITICSAATGECRDTETITKQEGLPDVTYQALDLTPCSEYTVEIHPLFPETTVESKIFTFKTLSPDADSQSVGEITVESVVSGTMEVQWPKLECATKYRIYSNRSSSDEGWKLMEETSEIMVDIDNITPCTIYRFSVSAVLDDKETSKTESEDVISALDEEHAFEAPDLQVINGDQGADLTWLHAACIESYVVKVCKSQESEGECLEEAVIVENEEVIINHHIRELMPCTGYTLEIIPIITDKQFTARINEFTTTNGIPQAPHNFELALTADNSAIELSWEDVQCSTGFKVYRQEVDANEGEDSEETYLTSELNYRFEDPVPCEKYSFSVTTLVDEQESENSDWFSVTIPPRKDVVPELKILNIEKDNMTLRLNPTDLNRKCIVQEYELVYGVSSASLDTITSHADAESDIILNFQGASASSAIVKGRILYNAGDGTPAVWSAQVSNGNEKGDSIPLTSSGSSTLIPIIVGVLIAVVILVMIGFLVLRKQRNRNNYDAEKAEHDRIEETQKLNDNHPDA
;
A
#
# COMPACT_ATOMS: atom_id res chain seq x y z
N MET A 1 71.10 72.76 36.37
CA MET A 1 71.65 73.54 35.24
C MET A 1 70.49 74.20 34.50
N GLN A 2 69.92 75.27 35.03
CA GLN A 2 70.20 76.65 34.59
C GLN A 2 71.68 77.06 34.59
N SER A 3 72.04 77.79 33.52
CA SER A 3 72.89 79.00 33.41
C SER A 3 74.07 79.13 34.40
N ALA A 4 75.34 79.00 34.02
CA ALA A 4 76.18 79.79 33.10
C ALA A 4 77.21 80.62 33.89
N ARG A 5 78.49 80.45 33.49
CA ARG A 5 79.56 81.49 33.41
C ARG A 5 80.03 82.14 34.74
N THR A 6 81.30 82.38 35.03
CA THR A 6 82.58 82.33 34.29
C THR A 6 83.73 82.54 35.29
N HIS A 7 84.82 81.78 35.11
CA HIS A 7 86.26 82.13 35.11
C HIS A 7 86.93 83.22 36.00
N ILE A 8 88.08 82.80 36.61
CA ILE A 8 89.47 83.38 36.54
C ILE A 8 89.72 84.63 37.43
N GLU A 9 90.83 84.90 38.14
CA GLU A 9 92.27 84.53 38.17
C GLU A 9 92.82 84.83 39.61
N LEU A 10 93.65 83.97 40.22
CA LEU A 10 95.09 84.12 40.55
C LEU A 10 95.61 85.38 41.31
N LEU A 11 96.51 85.08 42.29
CA LEU A 11 97.67 85.84 42.82
C LEU A 11 97.57 86.72 44.11
N ILE A 12 97.71 86.06 45.27
CA ILE A 12 98.79 86.14 46.31
C ILE A 12 99.90 87.23 46.11
N PRO A 13 100.60 87.82 47.15
CA PRO A 13 100.31 88.11 48.58
C PRO A 13 100.71 89.56 49.04
N ILE A 14 100.49 89.92 50.32
CA ILE A 14 101.51 90.38 51.32
C ILE A 14 100.85 90.94 52.60
N PHE A 15 101.12 90.22 53.69
CA PHE A 15 101.21 90.52 55.14
C PHE A 15 101.06 91.96 55.70
N LEU A 16 100.21 92.09 56.75
CA LEU A 16 100.51 92.34 58.20
C LEU A 16 99.27 92.99 58.88
N LEU A 17 98.51 92.26 59.73
CA LEU A 17 98.62 92.18 61.23
C LEU A 17 97.98 93.42 61.92
N ILE A 18 97.05 93.42 62.90
CA ILE A 18 96.58 92.52 63.99
C ILE A 18 95.15 93.04 64.36
N SER A 19 94.13 92.24 64.66
CA SER A 19 93.82 91.73 66.00
C SER A 19 92.65 90.75 65.92
N PHE A 20 92.87 89.47 66.26
CA PHE A 20 91.79 88.53 66.56
C PHE A 20 92.03 87.90 67.92
N VAL A 21 90.99 87.97 68.73
CA VAL A 21 90.80 87.23 69.98
C VAL A 21 90.75 85.75 69.63
N GLN A 22 91.63 84.93 70.21
CA GLN A 22 91.51 83.47 70.14
C GLN A 22 90.36 83.04 71.06
N ALA A 23 89.27 82.56 70.47
CA ALA A 23 88.41 81.56 71.08
C ALA A 23 89.08 80.20 70.84
N ASN A 24 89.19 79.37 71.87
CA ASN A 24 89.60 77.98 71.70
C ASN A 24 88.42 77.23 71.07
N ASP A 25 88.58 76.74 69.84
CA ASP A 25 87.79 75.63 69.31
C ASP A 25 88.19 74.37 70.08
N GLU A 26 87.31 73.86 70.94
CA GLU A 26 87.37 72.47 71.38
C GLU A 26 86.72 71.61 70.30
N GLU A 27 87.53 70.85 69.58
CA GLU A 27 87.10 69.90 68.55
C GLU A 27 86.14 68.88 69.20
N CYS A 28 84.88 68.86 68.79
CA CYS A 28 83.88 67.92 69.32
C CYS A 28 84.31 66.49 69.02
N LYS A 29 84.69 65.74 70.05
CA LYS A 29 85.01 64.31 69.93
C LYS A 29 83.73 63.53 70.22
N GLY A 30 83.27 62.76 69.24
CA GLY A 30 82.11 61.86 69.37
C GLY A 30 82.34 60.76 70.40
N PHE A 31 82.26 59.49 69.99
CA PHE A 31 82.55 58.39 70.88
C PHE A 31 84.05 58.28 71.19
N LEU A 32 84.40 58.15 72.47
CA LEU A 32 85.76 58.01 72.96
C LEU A 32 86.34 56.65 72.59
N GLN A 33 87.65 56.59 72.39
CA GLN A 33 88.36 55.32 72.26
C GLN A 33 88.21 54.52 73.57
N GLY A 34 87.79 53.25 73.50
CA GLY A 34 87.45 52.45 74.68
C GLY A 34 85.96 52.45 75.05
N SER A 35 85.09 53.14 74.29
CA SER A 35 83.64 53.16 74.52
C SER A 35 83.00 51.77 74.52
N GLU A 36 83.63 50.78 73.88
CA GLU A 36 83.24 49.37 73.91
C GLU A 36 83.21 48.76 75.32
N GLU A 37 84.00 49.27 76.26
CA GLU A 37 84.02 48.80 77.66
C GLU A 37 82.82 49.31 78.47
N HIS A 38 82.09 50.29 77.93
CA HIS A 38 81.02 51.02 78.60
C HIS A 38 79.63 50.76 78.00
N VAL A 39 79.53 49.75 77.14
CA VAL A 39 78.27 49.27 76.55
C VAL A 39 78.06 47.80 76.89
N LYS A 40 76.83 47.37 77.12
CA LYS A 40 76.46 45.96 77.33
C LYS A 40 75.15 45.68 76.61
N VAL A 41 75.05 44.51 76.00
CA VAL A 41 73.82 43.99 75.40
C VAL A 41 73.49 42.66 76.09
N SER A 42 72.23 42.48 76.50
CA SER A 42 71.76 41.22 77.08
C SER A 42 70.25 41.07 76.89
N TYR A 43 69.71 39.86 77.05
CA TYR A 43 68.28 39.70 77.24
C TYR A 43 67.87 40.28 78.61
N LYS A 44 66.60 40.66 78.74
CA LYS A 44 66.05 41.12 80.01
C LYS A 44 66.03 39.99 81.03
N GLU A 45 66.74 40.16 82.13
CA GLU A 45 66.74 39.20 83.22
C GLU A 45 65.57 39.49 84.19
N THR A 46 64.81 38.46 84.56
CA THR A 46 63.74 38.55 85.56
C THR A 46 63.98 37.55 86.68
N PHE A 47 63.72 37.96 87.93
CA PHE A 47 63.91 37.08 89.08
C PHE A 47 62.59 36.37 89.40
N ARG A 48 62.50 35.05 89.15
CA ARG A 48 61.32 34.22 89.45
C ARG A 48 61.74 33.04 90.33
N GLY A 49 61.20 32.97 91.55
CA GLY A 49 61.36 31.79 92.41
C GLY A 49 62.77 31.50 92.94
N GLY A 50 63.70 32.47 92.93
CA GLY A 50 65.09 32.27 93.36
C GLY A 50 66.07 32.02 92.21
N GLU A 51 65.57 31.96 90.98
CA GLU A 51 66.35 31.77 89.75
C GLU A 51 66.23 33.01 88.85
N VAL A 52 67.31 33.32 88.12
CA VAL A 52 67.34 34.37 87.11
C VAL A 52 66.87 33.74 85.79
N VAL A 53 65.75 34.22 85.26
CA VAL A 53 65.16 33.75 84.00
C VAL A 53 65.21 34.87 82.98
N GLU A 54 65.79 34.58 81.81
CA GLU A 54 65.86 35.52 80.69
C GLU A 54 64.50 35.61 79.97
N THR A 55 64.02 36.85 79.76
CA THR A 55 62.90 37.15 78.88
C THR A 55 63.47 37.41 77.48
N VAL A 56 63.63 36.35 76.70
CA VAL A 56 64.34 36.39 75.41
C VAL A 56 63.61 37.19 74.31
N SER A 57 62.36 37.58 74.55
CA SER A 57 61.60 38.51 73.68
C SER A 57 61.93 39.99 73.92
N VAL A 58 62.74 40.30 74.94
CA VAL A 58 63.13 41.68 75.28
C VAL A 58 64.65 41.80 75.31
N GLY A 59 65.19 42.61 74.41
CA GLY A 59 66.61 42.95 74.36
C GLY A 59 66.90 44.22 75.15
N GLU A 60 67.92 44.19 76.00
CA GLU A 60 68.37 45.33 76.78
C GLU A 60 69.76 45.79 76.33
N VAL A 61 69.85 47.07 75.95
CA VAL A 61 71.11 47.71 75.59
C VAL A 61 71.42 48.77 76.63
N TYR A 62 72.52 48.56 77.36
CA TYR A 62 73.05 49.44 78.38
C TYR A 62 74.23 50.22 77.80
N TRP A 63 74.30 51.51 78.08
CA TRP A 63 75.45 52.34 77.71
C TRP A 63 75.69 53.41 78.77
N ALA A 64 76.95 53.79 79.00
CA ALA A 64 77.32 54.83 79.95
C ALA A 64 77.66 56.13 79.18
N PRO A 65 76.67 56.99 78.89
CA PRO A 65 76.86 58.12 77.97
C PRO A 65 77.98 59.08 78.38
N TYR A 66 78.15 59.31 79.69
CA TYR A 66 79.16 60.22 80.23
C TYR A 66 80.58 59.68 80.19
N ASP A 67 80.74 58.35 80.08
CA ASP A 67 82.05 57.70 79.94
C ASP A 67 82.38 57.42 78.47
N MET A 68 81.37 57.44 77.58
CA MET A 68 81.51 57.12 76.16
C MET A 68 81.64 58.36 75.26
N LEU A 69 81.16 59.54 75.66
CA LEU A 69 81.18 60.75 74.81
C LEU A 69 82.30 61.72 75.22
N GLY A 70 83.08 62.21 74.25
CA GLY A 70 84.33 62.93 74.51
C GLY A 70 84.22 64.40 74.91
N THR A 71 83.04 65.02 74.72
CA THR A 71 82.79 66.41 75.10
C THR A 71 81.32 66.58 75.52
N SER A 72 81.05 66.79 76.82
CA SER A 72 79.68 66.86 77.36
C SER A 72 78.86 68.08 76.91
N SER A 73 79.49 69.04 76.22
CA SER A 73 78.83 70.22 75.66
C SER A 73 78.41 70.06 74.20
N CYS A 74 78.94 69.07 73.46
CA CYS A 74 78.69 68.90 72.02
C CYS A 74 77.56 67.91 71.70
N TYR A 75 77.34 66.93 72.58
CA TYR A 75 76.36 65.86 72.38
C TYR A 75 75.44 65.80 73.61
N ASP A 76 74.14 65.71 73.37
CA ASP A 76 73.15 65.52 74.43
C ASP A 76 72.82 64.02 74.56
N PRO A 77 73.21 63.34 75.66
CA PRO A 77 72.83 61.95 75.89
C PRO A 77 71.33 61.66 75.83
N ALA A 78 70.47 62.67 76.06
CA ALA A 78 69.03 62.53 75.99
C ALA A 78 68.50 62.46 74.54
N THR A 79 69.27 62.88 73.53
CA THR A 79 68.91 62.75 72.11
C THR A 79 69.39 61.44 71.50
N ALA A 80 70.05 60.59 72.29
CA ALA A 80 70.54 59.31 71.83
C ALA A 80 69.39 58.41 71.37
N ASN A 81 69.57 57.85 70.17
CA ASN A 81 68.66 56.91 69.57
C ASN A 81 69.37 55.59 69.34
N LEU A 82 68.73 54.49 69.75
CA LEU A 82 69.23 53.15 69.50
C LEU A 82 68.59 52.61 68.22
N MET A 83 69.44 52.25 67.26
CA MET A 83 69.02 51.54 66.07
C MET A 83 69.42 50.06 66.20
N TYR A 84 68.59 49.17 65.68
CA TYR A 84 68.84 47.73 65.69
C TYR A 84 68.39 47.08 64.38
N LYS A 85 69.03 45.98 64.00
CA LYS A 85 68.57 45.13 62.89
C LYS A 85 69.00 43.68 63.08
N PRO A 86 68.23 42.70 62.57
CA PRO A 86 68.75 41.36 62.38
C PRO A 86 69.95 41.39 61.45
N ILE A 87 70.99 40.60 61.74
CA ILE A 87 72.29 40.69 61.05
C ILE A 87 72.19 40.42 59.54
N ASN A 88 71.27 39.56 59.11
CA ASN A 88 71.06 39.23 57.70
C ASN A 88 70.10 40.19 56.99
N THR A 89 69.94 41.41 57.50
CA THR A 89 69.08 42.44 56.90
C THR A 89 69.84 43.76 56.78
N ASP A 90 69.55 44.54 55.75
CA ASP A 90 70.24 45.82 55.50
C ASP A 90 69.57 47.02 56.18
N ASN A 91 68.34 46.86 56.67
CA ASN A 91 67.50 47.96 57.12
C ASN A 91 67.57 48.14 58.64
N TRP A 92 68.24 49.20 59.09
CA TRP A 92 68.24 49.64 60.49
C TRP A 92 66.85 50.12 60.92
N LYS A 93 66.34 49.60 62.04
CA LYS A 93 65.12 50.07 62.68
C LYS A 93 65.48 50.95 63.88
N SER A 94 64.83 52.11 63.98
CA SER A 94 64.88 52.93 65.19
C SER A 94 64.06 52.28 66.28
N THR A 95 64.59 52.21 67.51
CA THR A 95 63.78 51.80 68.65
C THR A 95 62.71 52.84 68.96
N LEU A 96 61.56 52.36 69.44
CA LEU A 96 60.55 53.21 70.08
C LEU A 96 60.70 53.22 71.61
N ALA A 97 61.58 52.35 72.14
CA ALA A 97 61.86 52.26 73.56
C ALA A 97 62.47 53.57 74.05
N LYS A 98 61.99 54.07 75.18
CA LYS A 98 62.60 55.22 75.83
C LYS A 98 63.86 54.77 76.59
N GLN A 99 64.83 55.67 76.67
CA GLN A 99 66.00 55.49 77.51
C GLN A 99 65.60 55.63 78.99
N GLU A 100 65.94 54.63 79.79
CA GLU A 100 65.68 54.58 81.22
C GLU A 100 67.00 54.64 82.00
N ALA A 101 67.01 55.37 83.12
CA ALA A 101 68.18 55.40 84.00
C ALA A 101 68.33 54.08 84.75
N SER A 102 69.53 53.47 84.70
CA SER A 102 69.85 52.19 85.33
C SER A 102 71.22 52.25 86.00
N GLY A 103 71.29 52.91 87.17
CA GLY A 103 72.54 53.12 87.90
C GLY A 103 73.48 54.08 87.14
N PRO A 104 74.75 53.72 86.89
CA PRO A 104 75.66 54.53 86.08
C PRO A 104 75.38 54.43 84.56
N PHE A 105 74.54 53.48 84.15
CA PHE A 105 74.16 53.27 82.76
C PHE A 105 72.79 53.91 82.46
N SER A 106 72.59 54.17 81.19
CA SER A 106 71.28 54.32 80.58
C SER A 106 70.92 53.05 79.80
N LYS A 107 69.64 52.69 79.76
CA LYS A 107 69.17 51.43 79.18
C LYS A 107 68.02 51.66 78.20
N TRP A 108 68.02 50.95 77.07
CA TRP A 108 66.83 50.73 76.25
C TRP A 108 66.34 49.30 76.42
N SER A 109 65.02 49.11 76.61
CA SER A 109 64.37 47.80 76.61
C SER A 109 63.56 47.65 75.32
N ILE A 110 64.06 46.88 74.37
CA ILE A 110 63.45 46.68 73.05
C ILE A 110 62.54 45.46 73.15
N GLU A 111 61.23 45.68 73.06
CA GLU A 111 60.24 44.62 72.98
C GLU A 111 60.20 44.02 71.57
N ASP A 112 59.54 42.87 71.40
CA ASP A 112 59.37 42.15 70.13
C ASP A 112 60.70 41.73 69.45
N ILE A 113 61.75 41.48 70.25
CA ILE A 113 62.95 40.81 69.75
C ILE A 113 62.59 39.35 69.43
N LYS A 114 62.86 38.93 68.20
CA LYS A 114 62.62 37.55 67.77
C LYS A 114 63.79 36.70 68.26
N PRO A 115 63.58 35.82 69.24
CA PRO A 115 64.71 35.23 69.97
C PRO A 115 65.53 34.24 69.13
N CYS A 116 64.98 33.74 68.03
CA CYS A 116 65.70 32.89 67.07
C CYS A 116 66.65 33.66 66.14
N LEU A 117 66.60 34.99 66.11
CA LEU A 117 67.44 35.83 65.25
C LEU A 117 68.59 36.44 66.05
N GLU A 118 69.70 36.73 65.35
CA GLU A 118 70.83 37.49 65.89
C GLU A 118 70.71 38.97 65.47
N TYR A 119 70.86 39.88 66.43
CA TYR A 119 70.70 41.32 66.25
C TYR A 119 72.00 42.07 66.49
N GLU A 120 72.21 43.12 65.70
CA GLU A 120 73.24 44.13 65.91
C GLU A 120 72.63 45.49 66.20
N PHE A 121 73.40 46.33 66.87
CA PHE A 121 72.94 47.60 67.42
C PHE A 121 73.91 48.73 67.08
N GLN A 122 73.38 49.93 66.88
CA GLN A 122 74.18 51.15 66.82
C GLN A 122 73.50 52.25 67.62
N ILE A 123 74.30 53.05 68.32
CA ILE A 123 73.84 54.21 69.08
C ILE A 123 74.16 55.45 68.25
N GLN A 124 73.13 56.22 67.94
CA GLN A 124 73.24 57.48 67.21
C GLN A 124 72.92 58.62 68.17
N VAL A 125 73.83 59.59 68.30
CA VAL A 125 73.64 60.75 69.16
C VAL A 125 73.74 62.00 68.31
N SER A 126 72.70 62.84 68.35
CA SER A 126 72.71 64.12 67.65
C SER A 126 73.56 65.13 68.43
N GLY A 127 74.56 65.70 67.77
CA GLY A 127 75.34 66.83 68.27
C GLY A 127 74.94 68.16 67.62
N GLU A 128 75.56 69.27 68.05
CA GLU A 128 75.24 70.62 67.56
C GLU A 128 75.53 70.81 66.06
N GLU A 129 76.55 70.14 65.51
CA GLU A 129 76.94 70.25 64.08
C GLU A 129 77.00 68.90 63.32
N GLU A 130 77.17 67.77 64.01
CA GLU A 130 77.28 66.43 63.41
C GLU A 130 76.62 65.34 64.27
N GLU A 131 76.28 64.21 63.64
CA GLU A 131 75.81 63.01 64.34
C GLU A 131 76.97 62.06 64.64
N ALA A 132 77.08 61.63 65.90
CA ALA A 132 78.01 60.58 66.27
C ALA A 132 77.30 59.23 66.20
N ILE A 133 77.90 58.26 65.50
CA ILE A 133 77.41 56.88 65.41
C ILE A 133 78.41 55.95 66.07
N PHE A 134 77.93 55.12 66.98
CA PHE A 134 78.71 54.05 67.61
C PHE A 134 78.12 52.70 67.24
N GLN A 135 78.93 51.88 66.56
CA GLN A 135 78.60 50.50 66.30
C GLN A 135 78.83 49.70 67.58
N VAL A 136 77.77 49.13 68.15
CA VAL A 136 77.89 48.33 69.37
C VAL A 136 78.55 47.01 69.00
N PRO A 137 79.69 46.65 69.62
CA PRO A 137 80.44 45.44 69.24
C PRO A 137 79.78 44.14 69.73
N PHE A 138 78.81 44.24 70.64
CA PHE A 138 78.07 43.10 71.19
C PHE A 138 76.76 42.89 70.43
N LYS A 139 76.52 41.64 70.06
CA LYS A 139 75.30 41.18 69.41
C LYS A 139 74.34 40.58 70.43
N LEU A 140 73.06 40.52 70.10
CA LEU A 140 72.04 39.84 70.89
C LEU A 140 71.50 38.64 70.13
N GLY A 141 71.61 37.45 70.71
CA GLY A 141 71.03 36.22 70.17
C GLY A 141 71.95 35.43 69.22
N PRO A 142 71.42 34.38 68.55
CA PRO A 142 70.11 33.78 68.85
C PRO A 142 70.10 33.21 70.28
N ALA A 143 68.95 33.28 70.95
CA ALA A 143 68.78 32.69 72.27
C ALA A 143 68.85 31.16 72.21
N ASP A 144 69.25 30.54 73.32
CA ASP A 144 69.22 29.09 73.44
C ASP A 144 67.79 28.56 73.31
N MET A 145 67.61 27.49 72.53
CA MET A 145 66.29 26.94 72.21
C MET A 145 65.47 26.55 73.47
N GLU A 146 66.14 26.15 74.54
CA GLU A 146 65.49 25.85 75.83
C GLU A 146 64.90 27.11 76.48
N ASN A 147 65.63 28.24 76.44
CA ASN A 147 65.15 29.53 76.95
C ASN A 147 64.00 30.06 76.07
N ILE A 148 64.06 29.85 74.75
CA ILE A 148 62.97 30.21 73.84
C ILE A 148 61.69 29.47 74.20
N LYS A 149 61.75 28.14 74.37
CA LYS A 149 60.58 27.30 74.70
C LYS A 149 59.97 27.65 76.06
N GLN A 150 60.81 28.01 77.04
CA GLN A 150 60.34 28.46 78.36
C GLN A 150 59.75 29.89 78.34
N SER A 151 60.11 30.73 77.36
CA SER A 151 59.63 32.11 77.25
C SER A 151 58.23 32.23 76.65
N ASP A 152 57.44 33.25 76.99
CA ASP A 152 56.08 33.46 76.46
C ASP A 152 56.02 33.90 74.97
N PHE A 153 57.13 33.78 74.23
CA PHE A 153 57.19 34.11 72.82
C PHE A 153 56.39 33.09 71.98
N VAL A 154 55.67 33.59 70.98
CA VAL A 154 54.98 32.78 69.96
C VAL A 154 55.40 33.26 68.57
N PRO A 155 55.50 32.37 67.57
CA PRO A 155 55.84 32.77 66.21
C PRO A 155 54.80 33.71 65.60
N ASP A 156 55.24 34.49 64.62
CA ASP A 156 54.36 35.38 63.87
C ASP A 156 53.33 34.60 63.03
N ILE A 157 52.21 35.26 62.74
CA ILE A 157 51.20 34.77 61.80
C ILE A 157 51.84 34.47 60.44
N PRO A 158 51.61 33.29 59.86
CA PRO A 158 52.01 32.98 58.47
C PRO A 158 51.37 33.95 57.47
N THR A 159 52.13 34.40 56.46
CA THR A 159 51.66 35.35 55.43
C THR A 159 51.85 34.82 54.02
N ASP A 160 51.27 35.53 53.04
CA ASP A 160 51.47 35.30 51.61
C ASP A 160 51.15 33.87 51.16
N MET A 161 49.97 33.37 51.57
CA MET A 161 49.53 32.03 51.17
C MET A 161 49.10 32.03 49.70
N GLU A 162 49.71 31.17 48.91
CA GLU A 162 49.33 30.85 47.54
C GLU A 162 48.65 29.48 47.49
N ALA A 163 47.66 29.35 46.60
CA ALA A 163 46.90 28.12 46.45
C ALA A 163 46.74 27.79 44.97
N ASP A 164 47.27 26.64 44.56
CA ASP A 164 46.94 26.01 43.28
C ASP A 164 45.91 24.90 43.53
N VAL A 165 44.69 25.13 43.07
CA VAL A 165 43.54 24.31 43.42
C VAL A 165 43.09 23.49 42.22
N GLY A 166 43.05 22.16 42.41
CA GLY A 166 42.50 21.19 41.48
C GLY A 166 41.07 20.79 41.83
N ALA A 167 40.59 19.71 41.22
CA ALA A 167 39.26 19.17 41.50
C ALA A 167 39.19 18.41 42.83
N ASN A 168 40.23 17.63 43.16
CA ASN A 168 40.27 16.77 44.34
C ASN A 168 41.49 17.03 45.23
N SER A 169 42.24 18.09 44.94
CA SER A 169 43.47 18.42 45.64
C SER A 169 43.70 19.92 45.64
N ALA A 170 44.54 20.38 46.57
CA ALA A 170 45.02 21.75 46.60
C ALA A 170 46.47 21.77 47.07
N SER A 171 47.36 22.38 46.29
CA SER A 171 48.72 22.66 46.69
C SER A 171 48.76 24.04 47.33
N LEU A 172 49.16 24.11 48.60
CA LEU A 172 49.21 25.34 49.38
C LEU A 172 50.65 25.63 49.75
N SER A 173 51.07 26.88 49.61
CA SER A 173 52.38 27.36 50.04
C SER A 173 52.25 28.70 50.75
N TRP A 174 53.14 29.00 51.69
CA TRP A 174 53.15 30.27 52.43
C TRP A 174 54.58 30.72 52.69
N LYS A 175 54.72 31.96 53.17
CA LYS A 175 55.99 32.51 53.62
C LYS A 175 56.31 32.02 55.03
N GLU A 176 57.57 31.63 55.25
CA GLU A 176 58.07 31.20 56.56
C GLU A 176 57.90 32.29 57.63
N SER A 177 57.30 31.93 58.77
CA SER A 177 57.22 32.74 59.98
C SER A 177 58.54 32.65 60.75
N ASP A 178 59.07 33.80 61.14
CA ASP A 178 60.28 33.86 61.98
C ASP A 178 60.07 33.07 63.28
N CYS A 179 61.06 32.25 63.63
CA CYS A 179 61.09 31.40 64.82
C CYS A 179 60.08 30.25 64.85
N ALA A 180 59.40 29.93 63.75
CA ALA A 180 58.58 28.73 63.67
C ALA A 180 59.45 27.46 63.51
N GLU A 181 59.17 26.41 64.28
CA GLU A 181 59.78 25.07 64.10
C GLU A 181 58.86 24.16 63.24
N ALA A 182 57.55 24.42 63.27
CA ALA A 182 56.53 23.63 62.61
C ALA A 182 55.29 24.50 62.29
N TYR A 183 54.36 23.96 61.53
CA TYR A 183 53.04 24.54 61.31
C TYR A 183 51.96 23.50 61.57
N GLU A 184 50.76 23.96 61.92
CA GLU A 184 49.56 23.12 61.94
C GLU A 184 48.50 23.74 61.05
N MET A 185 47.98 22.93 60.14
CA MET A 185 46.90 23.31 59.25
C MET A 185 45.65 22.52 59.58
N ASN A 186 44.54 23.23 59.76
CA ASN A 186 43.23 22.66 59.91
C ASN A 186 42.40 23.03 58.68
N TYR A 187 41.68 22.08 58.08
CA TYR A 187 40.75 22.39 56.99
C TYR A 187 39.43 21.67 57.15
N ILE A 188 38.35 22.31 56.70
CA ILE A 188 36.99 21.79 56.80
C ILE A 188 36.13 22.30 55.63
N GLU A 189 35.16 21.50 55.18
CA GLU A 189 34.17 21.96 54.20
C GLU A 189 33.43 23.19 54.75
N SER A 190 33.38 24.28 53.97
CA SER A 190 32.78 25.53 54.41
C SER A 190 31.33 25.35 54.83
N GLY A 191 30.97 25.86 56.01
CA GLY A 191 29.63 25.72 56.59
C GLY A 191 29.41 24.43 57.39
N ASN A 192 30.32 23.46 57.32
CA ASN A 192 30.37 22.34 58.25
C ASN A 192 31.04 22.78 59.57
N LYS A 193 30.57 22.23 60.70
CA LYS A 193 31.10 22.55 62.04
C LYS A 193 31.78 21.36 62.73
N LYS A 194 31.80 20.20 62.08
CA LYS A 194 32.38 18.96 62.62
C LYS A 194 33.30 18.31 61.59
N GLY A 195 34.37 17.67 62.07
CA GLY A 195 35.27 16.88 61.22
C GLY A 195 36.31 17.69 60.45
N HIS A 196 36.87 18.74 61.07
CA HIS A 196 38.08 19.34 60.53
C HIS A 196 39.20 18.29 60.52
N VAL A 197 40.03 18.33 59.48
CA VAL A 197 41.23 17.51 59.38
C VAL A 197 42.41 18.35 59.82
N THR A 198 43.18 17.84 60.78
CA THR A 198 44.39 18.49 61.31
C THR A 198 45.62 17.85 60.70
N LEU A 199 46.48 18.67 60.11
CA LEU A 199 47.73 18.29 59.50
C LEU A 199 48.89 18.98 60.24
N ALA A 200 49.76 18.18 60.84
CA ALA A 200 50.99 18.67 61.44
C ALA A 200 52.09 18.70 60.38
N ILE A 201 52.64 19.89 60.12
CA ILE A 201 53.71 20.15 59.15
C ILE A 201 55.00 20.35 59.95
N GLN A 202 55.92 19.39 59.85
CA GLN A 202 57.17 19.39 60.63
C GLN A 202 58.32 20.00 59.85
N ASP A 203 59.48 20.13 60.49
CA ASP A 203 60.74 20.55 59.89
C ASP A 203 60.68 21.90 59.15
N GLY A 204 59.83 22.82 59.62
CA GLY A 204 59.67 24.16 59.03
C GLY A 204 59.16 24.18 57.59
N GLN A 205 58.60 23.08 57.06
CA GLN A 205 58.07 23.08 55.69
C GLN A 205 56.98 24.15 55.52
N THR A 206 57.03 24.87 54.40
CA THR A 206 56.08 25.96 54.09
C THR A 206 55.19 25.64 52.88
N GLU A 207 55.06 24.36 52.55
CA GLU A 207 54.20 23.85 51.49
C GLU A 207 53.52 22.55 51.93
N ILE A 208 52.29 22.34 51.46
CA ILE A 208 51.55 21.09 51.67
C ILE A 208 50.57 20.81 50.53
N MET A 209 50.41 19.53 50.19
CA MET A 209 49.39 19.06 49.26
C MET A 209 48.22 18.46 50.04
N LEU A 210 47.05 19.09 49.93
CA LEU A 210 45.78 18.52 50.37
C LEU A 210 45.27 17.56 49.29
N ASN A 211 44.90 16.34 49.67
CA ASN A 211 44.34 15.33 48.78
C ASN A 211 42.93 14.95 49.25
N ASP A 212 42.23 14.17 48.42
CA ASP A 212 40.89 13.63 48.71
C ASP A 212 39.85 14.73 49.03
N LEU A 213 40.04 15.92 48.48
CA LEU A 213 39.03 16.97 48.52
C LEU A 213 37.86 16.61 47.59
N LYS A 214 36.67 17.07 47.93
CA LYS A 214 35.49 16.95 47.06
C LYS A 214 35.56 18.00 45.97
N PRO A 215 35.23 17.67 44.71
CA PRO A 215 35.06 18.64 43.63
C PRO A 215 33.98 19.68 43.94
N CYS A 216 34.07 20.84 43.30
CA CYS A 216 33.10 21.92 43.43
C CYS A 216 32.75 22.31 44.89
N THR A 217 33.69 22.17 45.82
CA THR A 217 33.44 22.34 47.26
C THR A 217 34.33 23.44 47.82
N SER A 218 33.74 24.37 48.57
CA SER A 218 34.49 25.38 49.32
C SER A 218 35.03 24.78 50.62
N TYR A 219 36.27 25.11 50.98
CA TYR A 219 36.92 24.71 52.21
C TYR A 219 37.41 25.96 52.98
N ASP A 220 37.16 25.98 54.29
CA ASP A 220 37.75 26.92 55.22
C ASP A 220 39.03 26.30 55.79
N ILE A 221 40.15 27.02 55.69
CA ILE A 221 41.49 26.59 56.14
C ILE A 221 41.96 27.52 57.26
N SER A 222 42.56 26.95 58.30
CA SER A 222 43.18 27.66 59.42
C SER A 222 44.62 27.20 59.56
N LEU A 223 45.57 28.13 59.58
CA LEU A 223 47.01 27.86 59.65
C LEU A 223 47.62 28.51 60.90
N TYR A 224 48.44 27.76 61.63
CA TYR A 224 49.15 28.19 62.83
C TYR A 224 50.65 27.93 62.65
N ALA A 225 51.48 28.87 63.10
CA ALA A 225 52.91 28.64 63.28
C ALA A 225 53.18 28.13 64.70
N ILE A 226 54.07 27.15 64.84
CA ILE A 226 54.33 26.43 66.10
C ILE A 226 55.81 26.53 66.46
N LEU A 227 56.06 26.74 67.76
CA LEU A 227 57.38 26.72 68.37
C LEU A 227 57.31 25.95 69.69
N GLY A 228 57.98 24.78 69.74
CA GLY A 228 57.81 23.86 70.86
C GLY A 228 56.36 23.41 71.03
N ASP A 229 55.74 23.78 72.16
CA ASP A 229 54.34 23.50 72.52
C ASP A 229 53.43 24.73 72.37
N LYS A 230 53.93 25.83 71.79
CA LYS A 230 53.22 27.10 71.69
C LYS A 230 52.72 27.34 70.27
N TYR A 231 51.48 27.77 70.18
CA TYR A 231 50.79 28.12 68.94
C TYR A 231 50.76 29.63 68.79
N GLY A 232 51.19 30.11 67.62
CA GLY A 232 50.95 31.48 67.19
C GLY A 232 49.47 31.76 66.92
N GLU A 233 49.17 32.98 66.50
CA GLU A 233 47.80 33.35 66.12
C GLU A 233 47.34 32.63 64.84
N GLU A 234 46.03 32.39 64.75
CA GLU A 234 45.40 31.73 63.60
C GLU A 234 45.34 32.65 62.38
N LYS A 235 45.65 32.10 61.21
CA LYS A 235 45.29 32.71 59.94
C LYS A 235 44.27 31.86 59.17
N SER A 236 43.10 32.44 58.90
CA SER A 236 42.06 31.77 58.13
C SER A 236 42.08 32.15 56.64
N TYR A 237 41.84 31.15 55.79
CA TYR A 237 41.78 31.26 54.34
C TYR A 237 40.58 30.46 53.80
N LYS A 238 40.16 30.77 52.57
CA LYS A 238 39.11 30.04 51.87
C LYS A 238 39.60 29.64 50.49
N ILE A 239 39.42 28.38 50.15
CA ILE A 239 39.67 27.85 48.80
C ILE A 239 38.41 27.15 48.28
N ALA A 240 38.25 27.08 46.96
CA ALA A 240 37.17 26.34 46.33
C ALA A 240 37.74 25.40 45.26
N THR A 241 37.44 24.12 45.38
CA THR A 241 37.89 23.12 44.41
C THR A 241 37.21 23.30 43.06
N LYS A 242 37.95 23.01 42.00
CA LYS A 242 37.46 23.06 40.62
C LYS A 242 36.50 21.89 40.33
N PRO A 243 35.68 21.96 39.26
CA PRO A 243 34.96 20.78 38.78
C PRO A 243 35.95 19.73 38.27
N ARG A 244 35.54 18.45 38.27
CA ARG A 244 36.26 17.39 37.54
C ARG A 244 36.13 17.63 36.03
N LEU A 245 37.07 17.09 35.26
CA LEU A 245 36.99 17.13 33.79
C LEU A 245 35.72 16.43 33.27
N ASP A 246 35.29 15.37 33.93
CA ASP A 246 34.11 14.58 33.61
C ASP A 246 32.89 14.95 34.50
N ALA A 247 32.86 16.17 35.05
CA ALA A 247 31.84 16.58 36.04
C ALA A 247 30.39 16.41 35.55
N VAL A 248 30.15 16.54 34.24
CA VAL A 248 28.81 16.39 33.64
C VAL A 248 28.53 14.98 33.11
N SER A 249 29.51 14.07 33.12
CA SER A 249 29.35 12.72 32.56
C SER A 249 28.27 11.90 33.28
N ASP A 250 28.18 12.07 34.60
CA ASP A 250 27.21 11.41 35.48
C ASP A 250 25.84 12.13 35.53
N LEU A 251 25.66 13.27 34.84
CA LEU A 251 24.35 13.94 34.83
C LEU A 251 23.30 13.05 34.17
N GLU A 252 22.18 12.81 34.83
CA GLU A 252 21.05 12.11 34.21
C GLU A 252 19.96 13.14 33.83
N PRO A 253 20.05 13.77 32.65
CA PRO A 253 19.04 14.73 32.24
C PRO A 253 17.70 14.05 31.95
N GLU A 254 16.64 14.59 32.52
CA GLU A 254 15.26 14.30 32.14
C GLU A 254 14.92 15.06 30.86
N ILE A 255 14.45 14.33 29.85
CA ILE A 255 14.08 14.87 28.54
C ILE A 255 12.58 14.66 28.34
N THR A 256 11.86 15.74 28.06
CA THR A 256 10.46 15.70 27.65
C THR A 256 10.34 16.27 26.24
N THR A 257 9.78 15.52 25.31
CA THR A 257 9.64 15.94 23.90
C THR A 257 8.18 16.17 23.54
N SER A 258 7.98 17.06 22.57
CA SER A 258 6.70 17.37 21.94
C SER A 258 6.87 17.23 20.41
N MET A 259 5.84 17.64 19.66
CA MET A 259 5.85 17.67 18.20
C MET A 259 6.95 18.59 17.65
N ASP A 260 7.16 19.76 18.27
CA ASP A 260 8.00 20.84 17.76
C ASP A 260 8.99 21.40 18.80
N SER A 261 9.12 20.71 19.94
CA SER A 261 9.87 21.24 21.07
C SER A 261 10.43 20.15 21.96
N MET A 262 11.45 20.50 22.74
CA MET A 262 11.97 19.66 23.82
C MET A 262 12.18 20.50 25.08
N SER A 263 12.04 19.87 26.23
CA SER A 263 12.51 20.38 27.52
C SER A 263 13.54 19.43 28.11
N LEU A 264 14.61 20.03 28.62
CA LEU A 264 15.76 19.38 29.23
C LEU A 264 15.86 19.84 30.68
N ARG A 265 16.04 18.90 31.62
CA ARG A 265 16.16 19.20 33.05
C ARG A 265 17.18 18.30 33.73
N TRP A 266 18.05 18.86 34.58
CA TRP A 266 18.97 18.06 35.40
C TRP A 266 19.25 18.71 36.76
N ALA A 267 19.70 17.89 37.69
CA ALA A 267 20.10 18.26 39.04
C ALA A 267 21.23 19.31 39.06
N ALA A 268 21.02 20.43 39.77
CA ALA A 268 21.99 21.52 39.93
C ALA A 268 22.99 21.34 41.10
N TRP A 269 23.10 20.13 41.64
CA TRP A 269 23.86 19.79 42.86
C TRP A 269 24.93 18.72 42.55
N GLU A 270 25.59 18.17 43.57
CA GLU A 270 26.68 17.18 43.42
C GLU A 270 27.92 17.72 42.68
N ASN A 271 28.42 17.00 41.66
CA ASN A 271 29.69 17.24 40.97
C ASN A 271 29.70 18.53 40.13
N VAL A 272 28.53 19.15 39.92
CA VAL A 272 28.35 20.36 39.09
C VAL A 272 27.90 21.57 39.91
N VAL A 273 27.89 21.48 41.24
CA VAL A 273 27.33 22.55 42.09
C VAL A 273 28.00 23.90 41.89
N CYS A 274 29.29 23.92 41.54
CA CYS A 274 30.09 25.12 41.30
C CYS A 274 30.03 25.65 39.86
N ILE A 275 29.37 24.94 38.93
CA ILE A 275 29.21 25.35 37.53
C ILE A 275 27.95 26.19 37.42
N ASN A 276 28.11 27.45 37.03
CA ASN A 276 27.01 28.41 36.94
C ASN A 276 26.43 28.54 35.54
N GLU A 277 27.22 28.29 34.50
CA GLU A 277 26.81 28.50 33.11
C GLU A 277 27.07 27.23 32.29
N TYR A 278 26.16 26.96 31.35
CA TYR A 278 26.24 25.86 30.41
C TYR A 278 25.88 26.37 29.02
N GLU A 279 26.63 25.96 28.02
CA GLU A 279 26.30 26.13 26.61
C GLU A 279 25.54 24.89 26.14
N ILE A 280 24.38 25.11 25.52
CA ILE A 280 23.55 24.07 24.95
C ILE A 280 23.57 24.20 23.44
N THR A 281 23.93 23.11 22.77
CA THR A 281 23.91 23.04 21.31
C THR A 281 23.00 21.90 20.87
N ILE A 282 22.08 22.18 19.96
CA ILE A 282 21.19 21.18 19.36
C ILE A 282 21.49 21.05 17.88
N CYS A 283 21.74 19.83 17.43
CA CYS A 283 21.99 19.53 16.02
C CYS A 283 21.01 18.49 15.50
N SER A 284 20.57 18.67 14.26
CA SER A 284 19.77 17.68 13.53
C SER A 284 20.64 16.47 13.20
N ALA A 285 20.22 15.27 13.59
CA ALA A 285 20.96 14.04 13.27
C ALA A 285 20.94 13.73 11.76
N ALA A 286 19.89 14.18 11.04
CA ALA A 286 19.71 13.92 9.62
C ALA A 286 20.57 14.83 8.73
N THR A 287 20.69 16.12 9.06
CA THR A 287 21.42 17.11 8.25
C THR A 287 22.81 17.43 8.81
N GLY A 288 23.04 17.18 10.10
CA GLY A 288 24.24 17.62 10.82
C GLY A 288 24.25 19.13 11.10
N GLU A 289 23.19 19.86 10.74
CA GLU A 289 23.10 21.30 11.00
C GLU A 289 22.78 21.54 12.48
N CYS A 290 23.58 22.40 13.10
CA CYS A 290 23.42 22.83 14.48
C CYS A 290 22.75 24.20 14.55
N ARG A 291 21.91 24.38 15.56
CA ARG A 291 21.40 25.69 15.95
C ARG A 291 22.49 26.52 16.60
N ASP A 292 22.23 27.82 16.70
CA ASP A 292 23.08 28.72 17.49
C ASP A 292 23.16 28.21 18.93
N THR A 293 24.37 28.18 19.47
CA THR A 293 24.62 27.77 20.85
C THR A 293 23.99 28.76 21.81
N GLU A 294 23.24 28.24 22.80
CA GLU A 294 22.59 29.05 23.82
C GLU A 294 23.30 28.88 25.17
N THR A 295 23.69 29.98 25.79
CA THR A 295 24.22 29.97 27.16
C THR A 295 23.08 30.08 28.16
N ILE A 296 22.96 29.10 29.04
CA ILE A 296 22.02 29.13 30.16
C ILE A 296 22.78 29.32 31.47
N THR A 297 22.16 30.06 32.40
CA THR A 297 22.70 30.29 33.75
C THR A 297 21.84 29.55 34.76
N LYS A 298 22.50 28.78 35.64
CA LYS A 298 21.89 28.16 36.81
C LYS A 298 21.26 29.23 37.69
N GLN A 299 19.98 29.05 38.03
CA GLN A 299 19.28 29.97 38.92
C GLN A 299 19.55 29.61 40.39
N GLU A 300 19.86 30.61 41.20
CA GLU A 300 20.11 30.42 42.63
C GLU A 300 18.88 29.87 43.35
N GLY A 301 19.08 28.85 44.19
CA GLY A 301 18.04 28.25 45.01
C GLY A 301 17.12 27.25 44.30
N LEU A 302 17.24 27.08 42.99
CA LEU A 302 16.53 26.00 42.28
C LEU A 302 17.31 24.68 42.35
N PRO A 303 16.62 23.54 42.58
CA PRO A 303 17.26 22.24 42.65
C PRO A 303 17.74 21.75 41.27
N ASP A 304 17.18 22.28 40.19
CA ASP A 304 17.43 21.83 38.83
C ASP A 304 17.75 22.99 37.88
N VAL A 305 18.56 22.68 36.86
CA VAL A 305 18.76 23.51 35.68
C VAL A 305 17.81 23.02 34.60
N THR A 306 17.15 23.95 33.91
CA THR A 306 16.18 23.65 32.86
C THR A 306 16.48 24.43 31.59
N TYR A 307 16.28 23.79 30.43
CA TYR A 307 16.36 24.41 29.12
C TYR A 307 15.18 23.95 28.24
N GLN A 308 14.74 24.80 27.32
CA GLN A 308 13.67 24.48 26.37
C GLN A 308 14.07 24.94 24.97
N ALA A 309 13.93 24.03 24.01
CA ALA A 309 14.08 24.32 22.59
C ALA A 309 12.72 24.27 21.90
N LEU A 310 12.45 25.25 21.05
CA LEU A 310 11.21 25.40 20.27
C LEU A 310 11.49 25.26 18.76
N ASP A 311 10.45 25.26 17.93
CA ASP A 311 10.55 25.27 16.46
C ASP A 311 11.36 24.09 15.87
N LEU A 312 11.40 22.95 16.56
CA LEU A 312 12.00 21.72 16.07
C LEU A 312 11.10 21.08 15.01
N THR A 313 11.71 20.36 14.08
CA THR A 313 10.96 19.62 13.05
C THR A 313 10.33 18.38 13.70
N PRO A 314 9.04 18.09 13.46
CA PRO A 314 8.40 16.87 13.95
C PRO A 314 9.06 15.59 13.42
N CYS A 315 8.89 14.49 14.16
CA CYS A 315 9.41 13.16 13.81
C CYS A 315 10.91 13.10 13.50
N SER A 316 11.67 14.09 13.94
CA SER A 316 13.07 14.25 13.59
C SER A 316 13.95 13.92 14.80
N GLU A 317 15.08 13.29 14.51
CA GLU A 317 16.08 12.94 15.51
C GLU A 317 17.10 14.07 15.66
N TYR A 318 17.45 14.38 16.90
CA TYR A 318 18.36 15.46 17.27
C TYR A 318 19.38 14.98 18.29
N THR A 319 20.55 15.59 18.28
CA THR A 319 21.59 15.49 19.32
C THR A 319 21.60 16.77 20.14
N VAL A 320 21.69 16.64 21.47
CA VAL A 320 21.92 17.77 22.37
C VAL A 320 23.29 17.60 23.00
N GLU A 321 24.07 18.67 23.00
CA GLU A 321 25.32 18.79 23.72
C GLU A 321 25.14 19.78 24.88
N ILE A 322 25.51 19.35 26.09
CA ILE A 322 25.63 20.21 27.28
C ILE A 322 27.13 20.45 27.51
N HIS A 323 27.59 21.66 27.21
CA HIS A 323 28.96 22.10 27.43
C HIS A 323 29.05 22.98 28.69
N PRO A 324 29.61 22.48 29.81
CA PRO A 324 29.77 23.27 31.03
C PRO A 324 30.83 24.38 30.88
N LEU A 325 30.49 25.60 31.29
CA LEU A 325 31.41 26.75 31.31
C LEU A 325 32.00 26.96 32.71
N PHE A 326 33.32 26.81 32.82
CA PHE A 326 34.06 27.11 34.05
C PHE A 326 35.36 27.87 33.74
N PRO A 327 35.69 28.96 34.47
CA PRO A 327 36.89 29.75 34.19
C PRO A 327 38.17 28.92 34.23
N GLU A 328 39.01 29.08 33.20
CA GLU A 328 40.36 28.49 33.11
C GLU A 328 40.38 26.94 33.19
N THR A 329 39.23 26.28 33.06
CA THR A 329 39.11 24.81 33.10
C THR A 329 38.18 24.34 32.00
N THR A 330 38.70 23.54 31.07
CA THR A 330 37.88 22.90 30.03
C THR A 330 37.31 21.61 30.58
N VAL A 331 36.00 21.60 30.83
CA VAL A 331 35.25 20.42 31.28
C VAL A 331 34.63 19.74 30.04
N GLU A 332 34.61 18.41 30.01
CA GLU A 332 34.07 17.62 28.91
C GLU A 332 32.56 17.82 28.76
N SER A 333 32.05 17.85 27.53
CA SER A 333 30.61 17.96 27.26
C SER A 333 29.88 16.62 27.44
N LYS A 334 28.59 16.67 27.75
CA LYS A 334 27.70 15.50 27.68
C LYS A 334 26.79 15.59 26.46
N ILE A 335 26.74 14.51 25.67
CA ILE A 335 25.92 14.42 24.45
C ILE A 335 24.90 13.29 24.59
N PHE A 336 23.67 13.52 24.13
CA PHE A 336 22.61 12.52 24.04
C PHE A 336 21.69 12.80 22.86
N THR A 337 20.89 11.80 22.47
CA THR A 337 19.93 11.89 21.35
C THR A 337 18.49 11.87 21.84
N PHE A 338 17.61 12.51 21.09
CA PHE A 338 16.16 12.44 21.29
C PHE A 338 15.42 12.55 19.95
N LYS A 339 14.15 12.15 19.93
CA LYS A 339 13.26 12.29 18.77
C LYS A 339 12.03 13.13 19.13
N THR A 340 11.66 14.08 18.27
CA THR A 340 10.39 14.81 18.38
C THR A 340 9.21 13.90 18.02
N LEU A 341 8.04 14.17 18.62
CA LEU A 341 6.83 13.37 18.41
C LEU A 341 6.19 13.66 17.05
N SER A 342 5.36 12.74 16.56
CA SER A 342 4.50 13.03 15.41
C SER A 342 3.34 13.95 15.77
N PRO A 343 2.78 14.66 14.77
CA PRO A 343 1.42 15.19 14.88
C PRO A 343 0.42 14.10 15.25
N ASP A 344 -0.70 14.50 15.85
CA ASP A 344 -1.77 13.58 16.17
C ASP A 344 -2.39 13.03 14.88
N ALA A 345 -2.32 11.71 14.67
CA ALA A 345 -2.74 11.06 13.43
C ALA A 345 -4.20 11.37 13.08
N ASP A 346 -5.08 11.44 14.09
CA ASP A 346 -6.51 11.73 13.90
C ASP A 346 -6.77 13.14 13.33
N SER A 347 -5.82 14.07 13.55
CA SER A 347 -5.87 15.44 13.03
C SER A 347 -5.24 15.59 11.64
N GLN A 348 -4.64 14.53 11.11
CA GLN A 348 -3.95 14.53 9.83
C GLN A 348 -4.73 13.74 8.78
N SER A 349 -4.46 14.04 7.52
CA SER A 349 -4.96 13.33 6.35
C SER A 349 -3.92 13.45 5.25
N VAL A 350 -3.90 12.48 4.34
CA VAL A 350 -3.12 12.60 3.10
C VAL A 350 -3.75 13.71 2.23
N GLY A 351 -2.95 14.37 1.39
CA GLY A 351 -3.50 15.33 0.41
C GLY A 351 -4.34 14.65 -0.68
N GLU A 352 -4.76 15.43 -1.67
CA GLU A 352 -5.58 14.94 -2.79
C GLU A 352 -4.95 13.72 -3.48
N ILE A 353 -5.78 12.71 -3.74
CA ILE A 353 -5.37 11.43 -4.35
C ILE A 353 -5.72 11.48 -5.83
N THR A 354 -4.78 11.09 -6.67
CA THR A 354 -4.99 10.90 -8.10
C THR A 354 -5.06 9.41 -8.41
N VAL A 355 -6.04 9.01 -9.22
CA VAL A 355 -6.24 7.62 -9.61
C VAL A 355 -6.40 7.57 -11.13
N GLU A 356 -5.59 6.76 -11.80
CA GLU A 356 -5.63 6.59 -13.25
C GLU A 356 -5.67 5.10 -13.61
N SER A 357 -6.44 4.76 -14.65
CA SER A 357 -6.44 3.40 -15.20
C SER A 357 -5.28 3.28 -16.20
N VAL A 358 -4.23 2.54 -15.84
CA VAL A 358 -3.02 2.41 -16.68
C VAL A 358 -3.17 1.29 -17.70
N VAL A 359 -3.73 0.16 -17.28
CA VAL A 359 -3.98 -1.02 -18.11
C VAL A 359 -5.26 -1.73 -17.63
N SER A 360 -5.82 -2.62 -18.45
CA SER A 360 -6.96 -3.42 -18.01
C SER A 360 -6.64 -4.20 -16.73
N GLY A 361 -7.53 -4.12 -15.75
CA GLY A 361 -7.37 -4.84 -14.48
C GLY A 361 -6.43 -4.22 -13.45
N THR A 362 -5.80 -3.07 -13.75
CA THR A 362 -4.89 -2.36 -12.84
C THR A 362 -5.19 -0.86 -12.75
N MET A 363 -5.16 -0.32 -11.55
CA MET A 363 -5.31 1.12 -11.26
C MET A 363 -4.06 1.66 -10.59
N GLU A 364 -3.48 2.74 -11.12
CA GLU A 364 -2.40 3.46 -10.45
C GLU A 364 -3.01 4.49 -9.50
N VAL A 365 -2.61 4.44 -8.24
CA VAL A 365 -3.08 5.34 -7.18
C VAL A 365 -1.88 6.13 -6.68
N GLN A 366 -1.94 7.46 -6.74
CA GLN A 366 -0.87 8.37 -6.34
C GLN A 366 -1.36 9.42 -5.33
N TRP A 367 -0.51 9.76 -4.37
CA TRP A 367 -0.80 10.79 -3.35
C TRP A 367 0.44 11.61 -3.00
N PRO A 368 0.29 12.82 -2.43
CA PRO A 368 1.43 13.59 -1.95
C PRO A 368 2.02 12.98 -0.67
N LYS A 369 3.34 13.12 -0.51
CA LYS A 369 4.04 12.71 0.70
C LYS A 369 3.51 13.48 1.91
N LEU A 370 3.13 12.77 2.96
CA LEU A 370 2.81 13.32 4.27
C LEU A 370 4.05 13.24 5.18
N GLU A 371 4.42 14.36 5.79
CA GLU A 371 5.50 14.40 6.79
C GLU A 371 5.18 13.45 7.95
N CYS A 372 6.20 12.89 8.59
CA CYS A 372 6.07 11.86 9.64
C CYS A 372 5.50 10.49 9.23
N ALA A 373 4.99 10.34 8.01
CA ALA A 373 4.44 9.06 7.58
C ALA A 373 5.53 7.99 7.45
N THR A 374 5.32 6.86 8.11
CA THR A 374 6.20 5.68 8.01
C THR A 374 5.79 4.76 6.87
N LYS A 375 4.49 4.70 6.59
CA LYS A 375 3.85 3.96 5.49
C LYS A 375 2.46 4.51 5.20
N TYR A 376 1.87 4.06 4.11
CA TYR A 376 0.52 4.35 3.67
C TYR A 376 -0.29 3.07 3.51
N ARG A 377 -1.60 3.17 3.69
CA ARG A 377 -2.58 2.11 3.51
C ARG A 377 -3.58 2.54 2.46
N ILE A 378 -3.80 1.68 1.48
CA ILE A 378 -4.66 1.96 0.32
C ILE A 378 -5.86 1.05 0.42
N TYR A 379 -7.04 1.65 0.33
CA TYR A 379 -8.31 0.96 0.38
C TYR A 379 -9.07 1.20 -0.91
N SER A 380 -9.89 0.23 -1.30
CA SER A 380 -10.85 0.37 -2.39
C SER A 380 -12.26 0.17 -1.85
N ASN A 381 -13.24 0.87 -2.41
CA ASN A 381 -14.64 0.63 -2.23
C ASN A 381 -15.32 0.63 -3.62
N ARG A 382 -16.11 -0.41 -3.92
CA ARG A 382 -16.90 -0.45 -5.16
C ARG A 382 -18.19 0.31 -4.92
N SER A 383 -18.46 1.32 -5.75
CA SER A 383 -19.65 2.18 -5.57
C SER A 383 -20.96 1.39 -5.61
N SER A 384 -20.98 0.24 -6.29
CA SER A 384 -22.12 -0.68 -6.36
C SER A 384 -22.24 -1.68 -5.19
N SER A 385 -21.34 -1.66 -4.21
CA SER A 385 -21.32 -2.62 -3.10
C SER A 385 -21.47 -1.96 -1.72
N ASP A 386 -22.24 -2.59 -0.83
CA ASP A 386 -22.36 -2.18 0.57
C ASP A 386 -21.20 -2.71 1.45
N GLU A 387 -20.13 -3.26 0.85
CA GLU A 387 -19.04 -3.95 1.57
C GLU A 387 -18.08 -3.00 2.31
N GLY A 388 -18.16 -1.70 2.06
CA GLY A 388 -17.31 -0.68 2.69
C GLY A 388 -15.86 -0.71 2.19
N TRP A 389 -14.95 -0.07 2.94
CA TRP A 389 -13.54 0.06 2.57
C TRP A 389 -12.78 -1.26 2.76
N LYS A 390 -12.27 -1.82 1.67
CA LYS A 390 -11.40 -3.01 1.66
C LYS A 390 -9.93 -2.59 1.56
N LEU A 391 -9.07 -3.06 2.48
CA LEU A 391 -7.62 -2.84 2.40
C LEU A 391 -7.06 -3.62 1.19
N MET A 392 -6.35 -2.90 0.32
CA MET A 392 -5.73 -3.45 -0.88
C MET A 392 -4.23 -3.64 -0.68
N GLU A 393 -3.54 -2.60 -0.19
CA GLU A 393 -2.09 -2.61 -0.08
C GLU A 393 -1.55 -1.72 1.04
N GLU A 394 -0.34 -2.00 1.51
CA GLU A 394 0.46 -1.13 2.38
C GLU A 394 1.84 -0.86 1.74
N THR A 395 2.25 0.40 1.62
CA THR A 395 3.54 0.77 0.99
C THR A 395 4.19 1.97 1.69
N SER A 396 5.51 2.07 1.61
CA SER A 396 6.26 3.29 2.01
C SER A 396 6.38 4.32 0.89
N GLU A 397 6.06 3.91 -0.33
CA GLU A 397 6.07 4.78 -1.51
C GLU A 397 4.83 5.69 -1.55
N ILE A 398 4.82 6.64 -2.50
CA ILE A 398 3.73 7.61 -2.68
C ILE A 398 2.84 7.29 -3.89
N MET A 399 3.05 6.12 -4.49
CA MET A 399 2.37 5.62 -5.67
C MET A 399 2.34 4.09 -5.61
N VAL A 400 1.24 3.49 -6.08
CA VAL A 400 1.09 2.03 -6.15
C VAL A 400 0.16 1.64 -7.29
N ASP A 401 0.47 0.51 -7.93
CA ASP A 401 -0.38 -0.15 -8.90
C ASP A 401 -1.23 -1.22 -8.20
N ILE A 402 -2.55 -1.02 -8.19
CA ILE A 402 -3.50 -1.96 -7.60
C ILE A 402 -4.01 -2.91 -8.68
N ASP A 403 -3.63 -4.18 -8.58
CA ASP A 403 -4.06 -5.25 -9.49
C ASP A 403 -5.39 -5.90 -9.09
N ASN A 404 -5.89 -6.79 -9.96
CA ASN A 404 -7.14 -7.56 -9.79
C ASN A 404 -8.39 -6.65 -9.67
N ILE A 405 -8.35 -5.50 -10.35
CA ILE A 405 -9.49 -4.61 -10.47
C ILE A 405 -10.48 -5.22 -11.46
N THR A 406 -11.73 -5.39 -11.03
CA THR A 406 -12.81 -5.86 -11.93
C THR A 406 -13.03 -4.82 -13.04
N PRO A 407 -12.91 -5.19 -14.33
CA PRO A 407 -13.13 -4.27 -15.45
C PRO A 407 -14.51 -3.60 -15.43
N CYS A 408 -14.61 -2.43 -16.05
CA CYS A 408 -15.85 -1.64 -16.21
C CYS A 408 -16.70 -1.47 -14.94
N THR A 409 -16.04 -1.35 -13.79
CA THR A 409 -16.66 -1.16 -12.49
C THR A 409 -16.24 0.21 -11.93
N ILE A 410 -17.16 0.86 -11.21
CA ILE A 410 -16.92 2.15 -10.55
C ILE A 410 -16.26 1.90 -9.18
N TYR A 411 -15.06 2.46 -8.98
CA TYR A 411 -14.30 2.39 -7.75
C TYR A 411 -14.10 3.76 -7.14
N ARG A 412 -14.03 3.80 -5.81
CA ARG A 412 -13.40 4.86 -5.03
C ARG A 412 -12.22 4.28 -4.30
N PHE A 413 -11.12 5.01 -4.26
CA PHE A 413 -9.96 4.66 -3.47
C PHE A 413 -9.86 5.57 -2.27
N SER A 414 -9.26 5.08 -1.19
CA SER A 414 -8.83 5.94 -0.10
C SER A 414 -7.45 5.60 0.39
N VAL A 415 -6.73 6.62 0.81
CA VAL A 415 -5.37 6.50 1.33
C VAL A 415 -5.32 7.11 2.72
N SER A 416 -4.67 6.40 3.63
CA SER A 416 -4.33 6.89 4.96
C SER A 416 -2.85 6.65 5.24
N ALA A 417 -2.20 7.55 5.97
CA ALA A 417 -0.83 7.38 6.42
C ALA A 417 -0.78 6.73 7.81
N VAL A 418 0.39 6.23 8.18
CA VAL A 418 0.66 5.70 9.53
C VAL A 418 1.75 6.53 10.20
N LEU A 419 1.40 7.22 11.29
CA LEU A 419 2.25 8.07 12.13
C LEU A 419 2.31 7.45 13.53
N ASP A 420 3.51 7.11 14.02
CA ASP A 420 3.73 6.49 15.34
C ASP A 420 2.73 5.32 15.63
N ASP A 421 2.62 4.40 14.68
CA ASP A 421 1.71 3.22 14.69
C ASP A 421 0.19 3.53 14.72
N LYS A 422 -0.20 4.79 14.54
CA LYS A 422 -1.59 5.22 14.39
C LYS A 422 -1.89 5.63 12.96
N GLU A 423 -3.08 5.27 12.50
CA GLU A 423 -3.54 5.58 11.15
C GLU A 423 -4.23 6.95 11.11
N THR A 424 -3.98 7.72 10.05
CA THR A 424 -4.63 9.02 9.85
C THR A 424 -6.08 8.88 9.39
N SER A 425 -6.80 10.00 9.32
CA SER A 425 -8.04 10.05 8.55
C SER A 425 -7.80 9.62 7.10
N LYS A 426 -8.77 8.91 6.53
CA LYS A 426 -8.76 8.47 5.13
C LYS A 426 -9.08 9.66 4.23
N THR A 427 -8.24 9.89 3.24
CA THR A 427 -8.55 10.76 2.12
C THR A 427 -9.15 9.90 1.03
N GLU A 428 -10.24 10.34 0.40
CA GLU A 428 -10.96 9.58 -0.61
C GLU A 428 -10.73 10.21 -1.99
N SER A 429 -10.65 9.37 -3.02
CA SER A 429 -10.69 9.81 -4.42
C SER A 429 -12.14 10.08 -4.86
N GLU A 430 -12.25 10.75 -6.00
CA GLU A 430 -13.47 10.74 -6.83
C GLU A 430 -13.75 9.33 -7.37
N ASP A 431 -14.96 9.12 -7.90
CA ASP A 431 -15.32 7.89 -8.61
C ASP A 431 -14.46 7.74 -9.89
N VAL A 432 -13.83 6.59 -10.04
CA VAL A 432 -13.05 6.23 -11.23
C VAL A 432 -13.54 4.90 -11.79
N ILE A 433 -13.69 4.84 -13.11
CA ILE A 433 -14.17 3.66 -13.83
C ILE A 433 -12.95 2.89 -14.37
N SER A 434 -12.86 1.61 -14.03
CA SER A 434 -11.80 0.73 -14.56
C SER A 434 -11.97 0.48 -16.05
N ALA A 435 -10.87 0.48 -16.80
CA ALA A 435 -10.86 0.14 -18.21
C ALA A 435 -11.39 -1.28 -18.48
N LEU A 436 -11.95 -1.47 -19.68
CA LEU A 436 -12.31 -2.80 -20.20
C LEU A 436 -11.04 -3.59 -20.54
N ASP A 437 -11.12 -4.92 -20.41
CA ASP A 437 -10.05 -5.79 -20.86
C ASP A 437 -10.00 -5.90 -22.39
N GLU A 438 -8.86 -5.50 -22.97
CA GLU A 438 -8.63 -5.56 -24.42
C GLU A 438 -8.15 -6.94 -24.89
N GLU A 439 -7.55 -7.73 -24.00
CA GLU A 439 -6.98 -9.03 -24.37
C GLU A 439 -8.04 -10.12 -24.45
N HIS A 440 -9.16 -9.95 -23.74
CA HIS A 440 -10.26 -10.89 -23.70
C HIS A 440 -11.51 -10.32 -24.38
N ALA A 441 -12.24 -11.19 -25.07
CA ALA A 441 -13.50 -10.82 -25.68
C ALA A 441 -14.53 -10.48 -24.60
N PHE A 442 -15.20 -9.34 -24.74
CA PHE A 442 -16.23 -8.89 -23.82
C PHE A 442 -17.37 -9.91 -23.74
N GLU A 443 -17.73 -10.28 -22.51
CA GLU A 443 -18.90 -11.09 -22.23
C GLU A 443 -19.99 -10.20 -21.65
N ALA A 444 -21.10 -10.06 -22.36
CA ALA A 444 -22.28 -9.35 -21.86
C ALA A 444 -22.76 -10.01 -20.55
N PRO A 445 -22.70 -9.32 -19.40
CA PRO A 445 -23.00 -9.95 -18.12
C PRO A 445 -24.48 -10.31 -18.02
N ASP A 446 -24.78 -11.50 -17.51
CA ASP A 446 -26.15 -12.06 -17.38
C ASP A 446 -26.96 -11.99 -18.69
N LEU A 447 -26.30 -12.26 -19.83
CA LEU A 447 -26.98 -12.32 -21.12
C LEU A 447 -28.03 -13.43 -21.14
N GLN A 448 -29.27 -13.04 -21.37
CA GLN A 448 -30.42 -13.91 -21.61
C GLN A 448 -30.92 -13.71 -23.05
N VAL A 449 -31.17 -14.83 -23.72
CA VAL A 449 -31.67 -14.86 -25.11
C VAL A 449 -32.97 -15.66 -25.11
N ILE A 450 -34.08 -15.01 -25.46
CA ILE A 450 -35.40 -15.63 -25.63
C ILE A 450 -35.67 -15.74 -27.13
N ASN A 451 -35.65 -16.96 -27.65
CA ASN A 451 -35.77 -17.20 -29.08
C ASN A 451 -37.24 -17.08 -29.53
N GLY A 452 -37.48 -16.29 -30.57
CA GLY A 452 -38.74 -16.27 -31.33
C GLY A 452 -38.56 -16.96 -32.69
N ASP A 453 -39.62 -16.98 -33.49
CA ASP A 453 -39.61 -17.57 -34.83
C ASP A 453 -38.98 -16.63 -35.88
N GLN A 454 -39.22 -15.33 -35.76
CA GLN A 454 -38.65 -14.31 -36.65
C GLN A 454 -37.68 -13.35 -35.95
N GLY A 455 -37.15 -13.75 -34.79
CA GLY A 455 -36.35 -12.85 -33.96
C GLY A 455 -35.87 -13.47 -32.65
N ALA A 456 -35.29 -12.63 -31.80
CA ALA A 456 -34.94 -12.99 -30.43
C ALA A 456 -34.98 -11.74 -29.53
N ASP A 457 -35.43 -11.92 -28.29
CA ASP A 457 -35.37 -10.89 -27.26
C ASP A 457 -34.10 -11.11 -26.43
N LEU A 458 -33.29 -10.07 -26.32
CA LEU A 458 -32.04 -10.05 -25.59
C LEU A 458 -32.16 -9.20 -24.33
N THR A 459 -31.63 -9.69 -23.22
CA THR A 459 -31.49 -8.93 -21.98
C THR A 459 -30.10 -9.15 -21.39
N TRP A 460 -29.40 -8.08 -20.98
CA TRP A 460 -28.10 -8.19 -20.29
C TRP A 460 -27.86 -7.02 -19.34
N LEU A 461 -26.90 -7.14 -18.43
CA LEU A 461 -26.49 -6.07 -17.52
C LEU A 461 -25.51 -5.11 -18.18
N HIS A 462 -25.72 -3.82 -17.98
CA HIS A 462 -24.85 -2.76 -18.48
C HIS A 462 -23.57 -2.63 -17.65
N ALA A 463 -22.39 -2.60 -18.30
CA ALA A 463 -21.12 -2.32 -17.63
C ALA A 463 -20.74 -0.84 -17.72
N ALA A 464 -20.31 -0.25 -16.61
CA ALA A 464 -20.26 1.21 -16.42
C ALA A 464 -19.28 1.98 -17.33
N CYS A 465 -18.26 1.32 -17.87
CA CYS A 465 -17.30 1.94 -18.80
C CYS A 465 -17.85 2.06 -20.24
N ILE A 466 -18.96 1.38 -20.55
CA ILE A 466 -19.43 1.18 -21.93
C ILE A 466 -20.43 2.28 -22.27
N GLU A 467 -20.23 2.97 -23.39
CA GLU A 467 -21.11 4.07 -23.80
C GLU A 467 -22.27 3.56 -24.68
N SER A 468 -22.00 2.57 -25.53
CA SER A 468 -23.00 1.93 -26.40
C SER A 468 -22.57 0.52 -26.79
N TYR A 469 -23.48 -0.24 -27.40
CA TYR A 469 -23.20 -1.56 -27.95
C TYR A 469 -23.56 -1.63 -29.43
N VAL A 470 -22.95 -2.57 -30.15
CA VAL A 470 -23.42 -3.07 -31.44
C VAL A 470 -23.84 -4.51 -31.25
N VAL A 471 -25.12 -4.79 -31.49
CA VAL A 471 -25.64 -6.15 -31.52
C VAL A 471 -25.45 -6.66 -32.94
N LYS A 472 -24.60 -7.66 -33.10
CA LYS A 472 -24.29 -8.28 -34.39
C LYS A 472 -24.81 -9.70 -34.43
N VAL A 473 -25.63 -10.00 -35.43
CA VAL A 473 -26.28 -11.30 -35.62
C VAL A 473 -25.96 -11.81 -37.01
N CYS A 474 -25.30 -12.96 -37.10
CA CYS A 474 -24.93 -13.58 -38.38
C CYS A 474 -25.51 -14.98 -38.47
N LYS A 475 -25.88 -15.43 -39.67
CA LYS A 475 -26.39 -16.79 -39.90
C LYS A 475 -25.24 -17.80 -39.79
N SER A 476 -25.35 -18.80 -38.90
CA SER A 476 -24.25 -19.70 -38.52
C SER A 476 -23.68 -20.60 -39.63
N GLN A 477 -24.41 -20.77 -40.74
CA GLN A 477 -24.04 -21.72 -41.82
C GLN A 477 -23.37 -21.06 -43.04
N GLU A 478 -23.13 -19.75 -43.02
CA GLU A 478 -22.54 -19.03 -44.15
C GLU A 478 -21.24 -18.32 -43.73
N SER A 479 -20.12 -18.72 -44.33
CA SER A 479 -18.79 -18.15 -44.04
C SER A 479 -18.62 -16.69 -44.48
N GLU A 480 -19.56 -16.17 -45.28
CA GLU A 480 -19.70 -14.78 -45.74
C GLU A 480 -21.20 -14.39 -45.72
N GLY A 481 -21.94 -14.79 -44.69
CA GLY A 481 -23.37 -14.46 -44.58
C GLY A 481 -23.62 -12.97 -44.32
N GLU A 482 -24.79 -12.47 -44.75
CA GLU A 482 -25.28 -11.14 -44.35
C GLU A 482 -25.50 -11.13 -42.83
N CYS A 483 -24.78 -10.26 -42.12
CA CYS A 483 -24.97 -10.01 -40.70
C CYS A 483 -25.89 -8.79 -40.53
N LEU A 484 -26.83 -8.89 -39.59
CA LEU A 484 -27.56 -7.75 -39.07
C LEU A 484 -26.70 -7.08 -37.99
N GLU A 485 -26.50 -5.77 -38.08
CA GLU A 485 -25.82 -4.96 -37.07
C GLU A 485 -26.73 -3.82 -36.63
N GLU A 486 -27.10 -3.80 -35.35
CA GLU A 486 -27.92 -2.75 -34.75
C GLU A 486 -27.15 -2.04 -33.62
N ALA A 487 -27.14 -0.70 -33.64
CA ALA A 487 -26.55 0.10 -32.58
C ALA A 487 -27.53 0.25 -31.41
N VAL A 488 -27.06 -0.06 -30.21
CA VAL A 488 -27.79 0.10 -28.95
C VAL A 488 -27.13 1.20 -28.14
N ILE A 489 -27.75 2.38 -28.16
CA ILE A 489 -27.30 3.53 -27.38
C ILE A 489 -27.91 3.41 -25.97
N VAL A 490 -27.06 3.52 -24.96
CA VAL A 490 -27.50 3.45 -23.56
C VAL A 490 -27.96 4.84 -23.14
N GLU A 491 -29.27 5.07 -23.15
CA GLU A 491 -29.86 6.34 -22.72
C GLU A 491 -30.16 6.26 -21.20
N ASN A 492 -29.35 6.96 -20.39
CA ASN A 492 -29.36 6.99 -18.91
C ASN A 492 -28.60 5.84 -18.22
N GLU A 493 -28.54 5.86 -16.89
CA GLU A 493 -27.95 4.83 -16.00
C GLU A 493 -28.77 3.52 -15.99
N GLU A 494 -29.24 3.04 -17.15
CA GLU A 494 -29.95 1.76 -17.23
C GLU A 494 -29.00 0.61 -16.87
N VAL A 495 -29.29 -0.07 -15.76
CA VAL A 495 -28.50 -1.21 -15.28
C VAL A 495 -28.75 -2.47 -16.12
N ILE A 496 -29.91 -2.57 -16.77
CA ILE A 496 -30.32 -3.73 -17.58
C ILE A 496 -30.73 -3.22 -18.97
N ILE A 497 -30.09 -3.73 -20.01
CA ILE A 497 -30.41 -3.44 -21.40
C ILE A 497 -31.38 -4.48 -21.93
N ASN A 498 -32.41 -4.04 -22.64
CA ASN A 498 -33.35 -4.90 -23.37
C ASN A 498 -33.31 -4.54 -24.86
N HIS A 499 -33.17 -5.55 -25.71
CA HIS A 499 -33.07 -5.36 -27.15
C HIS A 499 -33.83 -6.45 -27.92
N HIS A 500 -34.45 -6.08 -29.03
CA HIS A 500 -35.31 -6.97 -29.81
C HIS A 500 -34.77 -7.11 -31.23
N ILE A 501 -34.28 -8.31 -31.57
CA ILE A 501 -33.84 -8.63 -32.94
C ILE A 501 -35.06 -9.09 -33.74
N ARG A 502 -35.21 -8.60 -34.97
CA ARG A 502 -36.31 -8.94 -35.87
C ARG A 502 -35.79 -9.43 -37.23
N GLU A 503 -36.70 -9.87 -38.08
CA GLU A 503 -36.44 -10.25 -39.48
C GLU A 503 -35.49 -11.44 -39.62
N LEU A 504 -35.43 -12.32 -38.61
CA LEU A 504 -34.70 -13.58 -38.70
C LEU A 504 -35.55 -14.66 -39.38
N MET A 505 -34.89 -15.64 -39.98
CA MET A 505 -35.53 -16.80 -40.57
C MET A 505 -35.87 -17.81 -39.46
N PRO A 506 -37.08 -18.41 -39.47
CA PRO A 506 -37.41 -19.52 -38.58
C PRO A 506 -36.46 -20.72 -38.73
N CYS A 507 -36.27 -21.47 -37.64
CA CYS A 507 -35.48 -22.71 -37.59
C CYS A 507 -34.04 -22.57 -38.09
N THR A 508 -33.47 -21.39 -37.93
CA THR A 508 -32.16 -21.05 -38.48
C THR A 508 -31.21 -20.75 -37.33
N GLY A 509 -30.01 -21.32 -37.41
CA GLY A 509 -28.93 -21.07 -36.45
C GLY A 509 -28.28 -19.71 -36.71
N TYR A 510 -28.07 -18.95 -35.64
CA TYR A 510 -27.43 -17.65 -35.65
C TYR A 510 -26.32 -17.55 -34.61
N THR A 511 -25.29 -16.77 -34.94
CA THR A 511 -24.28 -16.29 -33.99
C THR A 511 -24.64 -14.88 -33.52
N LEU A 512 -24.48 -14.60 -32.24
CA LEU A 512 -24.76 -13.33 -31.57
C LEU A 512 -23.48 -12.80 -30.91
N GLU A 513 -23.11 -11.56 -31.25
CA GLU A 513 -22.06 -10.80 -30.59
C GLU A 513 -22.65 -9.49 -30.05
N ILE A 514 -22.35 -9.16 -28.79
CA ILE A 514 -22.69 -7.87 -28.17
C ILE A 514 -21.40 -7.09 -28.02
N ILE A 515 -21.11 -6.25 -29.01
CA ILE A 515 -19.84 -5.56 -29.17
C ILE A 515 -19.88 -4.24 -28.40
N PRO A 516 -19.05 -4.01 -27.38
CA PRO A 516 -19.09 -2.77 -26.63
C PRO A 516 -18.28 -1.68 -27.35
N ILE A 517 -18.78 -0.44 -27.24
CA ILE A 517 -18.15 0.77 -27.75
C ILE A 517 -17.80 1.68 -26.56
N ILE A 518 -16.53 2.06 -26.47
CA ILE A 518 -16.01 2.99 -25.47
C ILE A 518 -15.26 4.09 -26.21
N THR A 519 -15.67 5.35 -26.08
CA THR A 519 -15.02 6.50 -26.73
C THR A 519 -14.75 6.26 -28.21
N ASP A 520 -15.80 5.88 -28.95
CA ASP A 520 -15.77 5.53 -30.38
C ASP A 520 -14.91 4.31 -30.78
N LYS A 521 -14.29 3.60 -29.84
CA LYS A 521 -13.53 2.35 -30.10
C LYS A 521 -14.43 1.13 -29.90
N GLN A 522 -14.48 0.27 -30.92
CA GLN A 522 -15.11 -1.06 -30.82
C GLN A 522 -14.11 -2.08 -30.26
N PHE A 523 -14.59 -2.94 -29.35
CA PHE A 523 -13.81 -4.02 -28.76
C PHE A 523 -14.27 -5.37 -29.33
N THR A 524 -13.57 -6.45 -28.98
CA THR A 524 -14.03 -7.80 -29.35
C THR A 524 -15.09 -8.28 -28.36
N ALA A 525 -16.03 -9.11 -28.83
CA ALA A 525 -17.09 -9.68 -28.01
C ALA A 525 -17.15 -11.20 -28.15
N ARG A 526 -17.67 -11.85 -27.13
CA ARG A 526 -17.89 -13.29 -27.16
C ARG A 526 -19.00 -13.64 -28.15
N ILE A 527 -18.71 -14.63 -28.98
CA ILE A 527 -19.68 -15.23 -29.91
C ILE A 527 -20.57 -16.20 -29.13
N ASN A 528 -21.87 -15.94 -29.14
CA ASN A 528 -22.92 -16.82 -28.62
C ASN A 528 -23.67 -17.45 -29.79
N GLU A 529 -24.27 -18.62 -29.60
CA GLU A 529 -25.10 -19.27 -30.64
C GLU A 529 -26.53 -19.44 -30.14
N PHE A 530 -27.50 -19.17 -31.02
CA PHE A 530 -28.91 -19.45 -30.76
C PHE A 530 -29.59 -19.94 -32.04
N THR A 531 -30.79 -20.49 -31.92
CA THR A 531 -31.59 -20.96 -33.05
C THR A 531 -33.01 -20.45 -32.87
N THR A 532 -33.54 -19.78 -33.89
CA THR A 532 -34.93 -19.32 -33.91
C THR A 532 -35.88 -20.50 -33.80
N THR A 533 -37.02 -20.28 -33.16
CA THR A 533 -38.00 -21.35 -32.93
C THR A 533 -38.69 -21.75 -34.22
N ASN A 534 -39.31 -22.91 -34.16
CA ASN A 534 -40.24 -23.39 -35.18
C ASN A 534 -41.45 -22.46 -35.18
N GLY A 535 -41.55 -21.61 -36.20
CA GLY A 535 -42.65 -20.65 -36.34
C GLY A 535 -43.98 -21.34 -36.62
N ILE A 536 -44.99 -20.54 -36.97
CA ILE A 536 -46.29 -21.09 -37.37
C ILE A 536 -46.11 -21.86 -38.70
N PRO A 537 -46.49 -23.14 -38.80
CA PRO A 537 -46.39 -23.89 -40.04
C PRO A 537 -47.14 -23.19 -41.17
N GLN A 538 -46.47 -22.95 -42.30
CA GLN A 538 -47.07 -22.31 -43.48
C GLN A 538 -47.52 -23.35 -44.51
N ALA A 539 -48.65 -23.08 -45.18
CA ALA A 539 -49.12 -23.91 -46.28
C ALA A 539 -48.08 -23.92 -47.42
N PRO A 540 -47.82 -25.06 -48.06
CA PRO A 540 -46.85 -25.13 -49.14
C PRO A 540 -47.35 -24.36 -50.37
N HIS A 541 -46.42 -23.69 -51.05
CA HIS A 541 -46.70 -22.91 -52.24
C HIS A 541 -46.61 -23.78 -53.50
N ASN A 542 -47.18 -23.27 -54.61
CA ASN A 542 -47.15 -23.89 -55.93
C ASN A 542 -47.61 -25.36 -55.93
N PHE A 543 -48.74 -25.64 -55.28
CA PHE A 543 -49.37 -26.96 -55.39
C PHE A 543 -49.92 -27.17 -56.79
N GLU A 544 -49.40 -28.18 -57.48
CA GLU A 544 -49.77 -28.56 -58.83
C GLU A 544 -50.37 -29.97 -58.85
N LEU A 545 -51.37 -30.15 -59.72
CA LEU A 545 -52.03 -31.43 -59.97
C LEU A 545 -51.97 -31.76 -61.46
N ALA A 546 -51.52 -32.97 -61.78
CA ALA A 546 -51.49 -33.50 -63.15
C ALA A 546 -52.03 -34.94 -63.24
N LEU A 547 -52.63 -35.29 -64.37
CA LEU A 547 -52.95 -36.68 -64.73
C LEU A 547 -51.85 -37.25 -65.62
N THR A 548 -51.51 -38.52 -65.45
CA THR A 548 -50.63 -39.21 -66.42
C THR A 548 -51.29 -39.28 -67.80
N ALA A 549 -50.48 -39.41 -68.86
CA ALA A 549 -50.96 -39.39 -70.24
C ALA A 549 -52.00 -40.49 -70.58
N ASP A 550 -52.05 -41.56 -69.82
CA ASP A 550 -52.97 -42.69 -69.93
C ASP A 550 -54.09 -42.68 -68.86
N ASN A 551 -54.18 -41.61 -68.06
CA ASN A 551 -55.10 -41.44 -66.94
C ASN A 551 -55.00 -42.57 -65.90
N SER A 552 -53.83 -43.20 -65.76
CA SER A 552 -53.59 -44.28 -64.79
C SER A 552 -53.17 -43.78 -63.41
N ALA A 553 -52.73 -42.54 -63.28
CA ALA A 553 -52.40 -41.95 -61.99
C ALA A 553 -52.63 -40.44 -61.95
N ILE A 554 -52.74 -39.92 -60.72
CA ILE A 554 -52.74 -38.50 -60.39
C ILE A 554 -51.41 -38.19 -59.71
N GLU A 555 -50.70 -37.18 -60.20
CA GLU A 555 -49.42 -36.71 -59.68
C GLU A 555 -49.61 -35.32 -59.05
N LEU A 556 -49.20 -35.19 -57.79
CA LEU A 556 -49.24 -33.96 -57.02
C LEU A 556 -47.81 -33.51 -56.72
N SER A 557 -47.54 -32.21 -56.78
CA SER A 557 -46.25 -31.62 -56.41
C SER A 557 -46.41 -30.25 -55.78
N TRP A 558 -45.47 -29.85 -54.91
CA TRP A 558 -45.45 -28.55 -54.24
C TRP A 558 -44.03 -28.09 -53.92
N GLU A 559 -43.87 -26.85 -53.47
CA GLU A 559 -42.58 -26.32 -53.01
C GLU A 559 -42.31 -26.60 -51.53
N ASP A 560 -41.03 -26.70 -51.20
CA ASP A 560 -40.60 -26.87 -49.81
C ASP A 560 -40.91 -25.62 -48.97
N VAL A 561 -41.15 -25.81 -47.69
CA VAL A 561 -41.48 -24.76 -46.73
C VAL A 561 -40.43 -24.73 -45.63
N GLN A 562 -40.04 -23.53 -45.19
CA GLN A 562 -39.09 -23.36 -44.10
C GLN A 562 -39.55 -24.17 -42.87
N CYS A 563 -38.62 -24.88 -42.22
CA CYS A 563 -38.88 -25.74 -41.07
C CYS A 563 -39.71 -27.01 -41.34
N SER A 564 -40.03 -27.33 -42.60
CA SER A 564 -40.82 -28.53 -42.90
C SER A 564 -40.12 -29.79 -42.37
N THR A 565 -40.88 -30.62 -41.67
CA THR A 565 -40.46 -31.97 -41.24
C THR A 565 -41.16 -33.06 -42.05
N GLY A 566 -42.18 -32.67 -42.82
CA GLY A 566 -42.96 -33.50 -43.73
C GLY A 566 -44.21 -32.76 -44.19
N PHE A 567 -45.05 -33.45 -44.94
CA PHE A 567 -46.28 -32.94 -45.52
C PHE A 567 -47.41 -33.94 -45.35
N LYS A 568 -48.64 -33.44 -45.28
CA LYS A 568 -49.86 -34.25 -45.21
C LYS A 568 -50.77 -33.89 -46.37
N VAL A 569 -51.03 -34.87 -47.22
CA VAL A 569 -51.85 -34.75 -48.43
C VAL A 569 -53.28 -35.18 -48.09
N TYR A 570 -54.22 -34.30 -48.40
CA TYR A 570 -55.65 -34.52 -48.27
C TYR A 570 -56.25 -34.95 -49.60
N ARG A 571 -57.13 -35.94 -49.55
CA ARG A 571 -57.97 -36.38 -50.66
C ARG A 571 -59.43 -36.37 -50.23
N GLN A 572 -60.28 -35.78 -51.04
CA GLN A 572 -61.74 -35.85 -50.91
C GLN A 572 -62.36 -36.38 -52.20
N GLU A 573 -63.32 -37.28 -52.07
CA GLU A 573 -64.18 -37.72 -53.17
C GLU A 573 -65.39 -36.78 -53.24
N VAL A 574 -65.52 -36.04 -54.34
CA VAL A 574 -66.57 -35.02 -54.49
C VAL A 574 -67.77 -35.68 -55.17
N ASP A 575 -68.70 -36.20 -54.38
CA ASP A 575 -69.93 -36.83 -54.88
C ASP A 575 -71.07 -35.80 -55.00
N ALA A 576 -71.82 -35.85 -56.10
CA ALA A 576 -72.80 -34.80 -56.42
C ALA A 576 -74.13 -34.91 -55.66
N ASN A 577 -74.36 -35.96 -54.86
CA ASN A 577 -75.69 -36.24 -54.29
C ASN A 577 -75.77 -36.73 -52.82
N GLU A 578 -74.69 -36.91 -52.07
CA GLU A 578 -74.77 -37.20 -50.63
C GLU A 578 -73.68 -36.46 -49.85
N GLY A 579 -74.09 -35.70 -48.82
CA GLY A 579 -73.21 -34.81 -48.05
C GLY A 579 -72.44 -35.51 -46.94
N GLU A 580 -71.58 -36.45 -47.31
CA GLU A 580 -70.59 -37.04 -46.39
C GLU A 580 -69.24 -37.12 -47.10
N ASP A 581 -68.46 -36.03 -47.04
CA ASP A 581 -67.11 -35.96 -47.59
C ASP A 581 -66.21 -36.94 -46.81
N SER A 582 -65.92 -38.11 -47.37
CA SER A 582 -64.89 -39.00 -46.82
C SER A 582 -63.51 -38.42 -47.14
N GLU A 583 -62.95 -37.71 -46.17
CA GLU A 583 -61.59 -37.17 -46.25
C GLU A 583 -60.55 -38.22 -45.85
N GLU A 584 -59.60 -38.48 -46.74
CA GLU A 584 -58.45 -39.35 -46.49
C GLU A 584 -57.16 -38.54 -46.46
N THR A 585 -56.24 -38.91 -45.57
CA THR A 585 -54.99 -38.18 -45.36
C THR A 585 -53.76 -39.09 -45.50
N TYR A 586 -52.71 -38.58 -46.13
CA TYR A 586 -51.49 -39.32 -46.44
C TYR A 586 -50.26 -38.52 -46.03
N LEU A 587 -49.34 -39.13 -45.27
CA LEU A 587 -48.10 -38.49 -44.84
C LEU A 587 -46.96 -38.79 -45.82
N THR A 588 -46.18 -37.77 -46.14
CA THR A 588 -44.98 -37.90 -46.99
C THR A 588 -43.89 -36.93 -46.53
N SER A 589 -42.63 -37.30 -46.71
CA SER A 589 -41.49 -36.39 -46.56
C SER A 589 -40.99 -35.85 -47.91
N GLU A 590 -41.58 -36.32 -49.01
CA GLU A 590 -41.25 -35.91 -50.36
C GLU A 590 -42.10 -34.70 -50.78
N LEU A 591 -41.61 -33.90 -51.73
CA LEU A 591 -42.31 -32.73 -52.30
C LEU A 591 -43.35 -33.10 -53.38
N ASN A 592 -43.72 -34.38 -53.44
CA ASN A 592 -44.68 -34.92 -54.39
C ASN A 592 -45.41 -36.12 -53.81
N TYR A 593 -46.57 -36.43 -54.38
CA TYR A 593 -47.34 -37.61 -54.04
C TYR A 593 -48.09 -38.15 -55.27
N ARG A 594 -48.12 -39.48 -55.43
CA ARG A 594 -48.72 -40.15 -56.58
C ARG A 594 -49.84 -41.09 -56.15
N PHE A 595 -51.04 -40.87 -56.70
CA PHE A 595 -52.20 -41.74 -56.51
C PHE A 595 -52.38 -42.63 -57.74
N GLU A 596 -52.41 -43.94 -57.50
CA GLU A 596 -52.44 -44.98 -58.52
C GLU A 596 -53.86 -45.46 -58.79
N ASP A 597 -54.16 -45.80 -60.05
CA ASP A 597 -55.43 -46.38 -60.49
C ASP A 597 -56.70 -45.62 -60.02
N PRO A 598 -56.81 -44.31 -60.31
CA PRO A 598 -57.97 -43.54 -59.90
C PRO A 598 -59.23 -44.04 -60.62
N VAL A 599 -60.37 -43.99 -59.92
CA VAL A 599 -61.63 -44.51 -60.45
C VAL A 599 -62.12 -43.60 -61.59
N PRO A 600 -62.36 -44.14 -62.80
CA PRO A 600 -62.83 -43.33 -63.91
C PRO A 600 -64.19 -42.69 -63.64
N CYS A 601 -64.34 -41.45 -64.11
CA CYS A 601 -65.55 -40.64 -63.98
C CYS A 601 -65.92 -40.24 -62.55
N GLU A 602 -64.98 -40.37 -61.63
CA GLU A 602 -65.04 -39.83 -60.28
C GLU A 602 -64.32 -38.48 -60.24
N LYS A 603 -64.75 -37.61 -59.33
CA LYS A 603 -64.11 -36.31 -59.09
C LYS A 603 -63.38 -36.36 -57.76
N TYR A 604 -62.09 -36.10 -57.79
CA TYR A 604 -61.25 -36.01 -56.60
C TYR A 604 -60.84 -34.56 -56.36
N SER A 605 -60.77 -34.14 -55.11
CA SER A 605 -60.21 -32.87 -54.67
C SER A 605 -59.01 -33.12 -53.77
N PHE A 606 -57.93 -32.36 -53.97
CA PHE A 606 -56.70 -32.50 -53.20
C PHE A 606 -56.24 -31.17 -52.63
N SER A 607 -55.61 -31.25 -51.46
CA SER A 607 -54.89 -30.17 -50.80
C SER A 607 -53.71 -30.77 -50.02
N VAL A 608 -52.75 -29.96 -49.64
CA VAL A 608 -51.59 -30.39 -48.86
C VAL A 608 -51.29 -29.38 -47.74
N THR A 609 -50.85 -29.89 -46.60
CA THR A 609 -50.34 -29.10 -45.48
C THR A 609 -48.89 -29.43 -45.19
N THR A 610 -48.19 -28.48 -44.59
CA THR A 610 -46.84 -28.67 -44.05
C THR A 610 -46.92 -29.09 -42.59
N LEU A 611 -46.04 -29.99 -42.18
CA LEU A 611 -45.85 -30.38 -40.79
C LEU A 611 -44.55 -29.78 -40.24
N VAL A 612 -44.64 -29.06 -39.12
CA VAL A 612 -43.50 -28.56 -38.36
C VAL A 612 -43.71 -28.99 -36.90
N ASP A 613 -42.85 -29.86 -36.38
CA ASP A 613 -42.96 -30.40 -35.01
C ASP A 613 -44.36 -30.90 -34.63
N GLU A 614 -44.95 -31.73 -35.50
CA GLU A 614 -46.30 -32.29 -35.36
C GLU A 614 -47.46 -31.27 -35.44
N GLN A 615 -47.17 -29.98 -35.58
CA GLN A 615 -48.16 -28.96 -35.90
C GLN A 615 -48.36 -28.86 -37.40
N GLU A 616 -49.62 -28.71 -37.79
CA GLU A 616 -50.05 -28.70 -39.18
C GLU A 616 -50.39 -27.28 -39.63
N SER A 617 -50.00 -26.92 -40.84
CA SER A 617 -50.37 -25.64 -41.45
C SER A 617 -51.84 -25.59 -41.84
N GLU A 618 -52.30 -24.41 -42.27
CA GLU A 618 -53.52 -24.36 -43.09
C GLU A 618 -53.33 -25.17 -44.39
N ASN A 619 -54.45 -25.64 -44.94
CA ASN A 619 -54.50 -26.32 -46.24
C ASN A 619 -54.01 -25.39 -47.36
N SER A 620 -53.25 -25.93 -48.32
CA SER A 620 -53.07 -25.27 -49.61
C SER A 620 -54.42 -25.07 -50.31
N ASP A 621 -54.45 -24.26 -51.36
CA ASP A 621 -55.61 -24.19 -52.25
C ASP A 621 -56.02 -25.60 -52.69
N TRP A 622 -57.33 -25.86 -52.71
CA TRP A 622 -57.90 -27.14 -53.13
C TRP A 622 -58.02 -27.20 -54.64
N PHE A 623 -57.47 -28.25 -55.25
CA PHE A 623 -57.59 -28.49 -56.69
C PHE A 623 -58.35 -29.78 -56.94
N SER A 624 -59.37 -29.69 -57.78
CA SER A 624 -60.18 -30.86 -58.15
C SER A 624 -59.88 -31.31 -59.57
N VAL A 625 -59.93 -32.63 -59.77
CA VAL A 625 -59.78 -33.29 -61.06
C VAL A 625 -60.88 -34.33 -61.25
N THR A 626 -61.54 -34.28 -62.39
CA THR A 626 -62.48 -35.32 -62.81
C THR A 626 -61.75 -36.32 -63.69
N ILE A 627 -61.74 -37.59 -63.29
CA ILE A 627 -60.99 -38.64 -63.99
C ILE A 627 -61.72 -38.98 -65.30
N PRO A 628 -61.07 -38.89 -66.47
CA PRO A 628 -61.71 -39.20 -67.73
C PRO A 628 -62.10 -40.69 -67.84
N PRO A 629 -63.09 -41.05 -68.68
CA PRO A 629 -63.40 -42.45 -68.95
C PRO A 629 -62.20 -43.20 -69.54
N ARG A 630 -61.99 -44.46 -69.15
CA ARG A 630 -60.93 -45.30 -69.73
C ARG A 630 -61.34 -45.74 -71.14
N LYS A 631 -60.62 -45.27 -72.16
CA LYS A 631 -60.91 -45.57 -73.59
C LYS A 631 -60.66 -47.02 -73.99
N ASP A 632 -59.66 -47.66 -73.37
CA ASP A 632 -59.20 -49.00 -73.78
C ASP A 632 -60.08 -50.14 -73.21
N VAL A 633 -61.12 -49.78 -72.48
CA VAL A 633 -62.04 -50.73 -71.84
C VAL A 633 -63.06 -51.24 -72.84
N VAL A 634 -63.21 -52.56 -72.92
CA VAL A 634 -64.14 -53.25 -73.82
C VAL A 634 -65.48 -53.46 -73.08
N PRO A 635 -66.62 -52.95 -73.58
CA PRO A 635 -67.92 -53.10 -72.93
C PRO A 635 -68.44 -54.54 -73.02
N GLU A 636 -69.40 -54.89 -72.17
CA GLU A 636 -69.98 -56.24 -72.16
C GLU A 636 -71.17 -56.32 -73.13
N LEU A 637 -71.07 -57.15 -74.17
CA LEU A 637 -72.17 -57.43 -75.10
C LEU A 637 -72.92 -58.70 -74.67
N LYS A 638 -74.19 -58.54 -74.27
CA LYS A 638 -75.09 -59.65 -73.95
C LYS A 638 -76.16 -59.79 -75.04
N ILE A 639 -76.25 -60.95 -75.69
CA ILE A 639 -77.41 -61.29 -76.51
C ILE A 639 -78.50 -61.82 -75.59
N LEU A 640 -79.67 -61.19 -75.64
CA LEU A 640 -80.81 -61.55 -74.80
C LEU A 640 -81.74 -62.53 -75.51
N ASN A 641 -82.01 -62.29 -76.79
CA ASN A 641 -82.91 -63.12 -77.59
C ASN A 641 -82.58 -63.05 -79.10
N ILE A 642 -82.89 -64.13 -79.83
CA ILE A 642 -82.76 -64.21 -81.29
C ILE A 642 -84.05 -64.81 -81.86
N GLU A 643 -84.81 -64.01 -82.60
CA GLU A 643 -86.07 -64.42 -83.22
C GLU A 643 -85.99 -64.26 -84.74
N LYS A 644 -85.69 -65.34 -85.47
CA LYS A 644 -85.56 -65.39 -86.95
C LYS A 644 -84.73 -64.25 -87.57
N ASP A 645 -85.35 -63.10 -87.79
CA ASP A 645 -84.83 -61.88 -88.42
C ASP A 645 -84.50 -60.75 -87.43
N ASN A 646 -84.78 -60.91 -86.13
CA ASN A 646 -84.45 -59.93 -85.08
C ASN A 646 -83.46 -60.50 -84.04
N MET A 647 -82.51 -59.68 -83.59
CA MET A 647 -81.65 -59.94 -82.44
C MET A 647 -81.84 -58.85 -81.39
N THR A 648 -82.18 -59.25 -80.17
CA THR A 648 -82.24 -58.34 -79.01
C THR A 648 -80.96 -58.50 -78.20
N LEU A 649 -80.25 -57.40 -77.98
CA LEU A 649 -78.98 -57.38 -77.27
C LEU A 649 -78.88 -56.18 -76.33
N ARG A 650 -77.91 -56.24 -75.41
CA ARG A 650 -77.61 -55.18 -74.46
C ARG A 650 -76.10 -54.96 -74.37
N LEU A 651 -75.68 -53.71 -74.42
CA LEU A 651 -74.31 -53.27 -74.16
C LEU A 651 -74.25 -52.69 -72.75
N ASN A 652 -73.53 -53.36 -71.84
CA ASN A 652 -73.34 -52.85 -70.49
C ASN A 652 -71.94 -52.23 -70.33
N PRO A 653 -71.83 -51.11 -69.61
CA PRO A 653 -70.55 -50.67 -69.08
C PRO A 653 -69.91 -51.74 -68.20
N THR A 654 -68.59 -51.90 -68.29
CA THR A 654 -67.82 -52.69 -67.33
C THR A 654 -67.64 -51.93 -66.03
N ASP A 655 -67.23 -52.62 -64.96
CA ASP A 655 -66.94 -52.02 -63.65
C ASP A 655 -66.01 -50.79 -63.73
N LEU A 656 -65.00 -50.78 -64.62
CA LEU A 656 -64.06 -49.66 -64.76
C LEU A 656 -64.69 -48.33 -65.22
N ASN A 657 -65.67 -48.36 -66.13
CA ASN A 657 -66.38 -47.15 -66.59
C ASN A 657 -67.81 -47.10 -66.07
N ARG A 658 -68.12 -47.86 -65.02
CA ARG A 658 -69.50 -48.02 -64.54
C ARG A 658 -70.08 -46.73 -63.94
N LYS A 659 -69.22 -45.88 -63.36
CA LYS A 659 -69.59 -44.55 -62.85
C LYS A 659 -69.70 -43.49 -63.96
N CYS A 660 -69.25 -43.80 -65.17
CA CYS A 660 -69.31 -42.87 -66.29
C CYS A 660 -70.73 -42.73 -66.84
N ILE A 661 -71.08 -41.51 -67.25
CA ILE A 661 -72.34 -41.24 -67.93
C ILE A 661 -72.25 -41.83 -69.33
N VAL A 662 -73.12 -42.80 -69.62
CA VAL A 662 -73.28 -43.33 -70.97
C VAL A 662 -74.08 -42.32 -71.78
N GLN A 663 -73.51 -41.85 -72.89
CA GLN A 663 -74.15 -40.87 -73.78
C GLN A 663 -74.84 -41.56 -74.95
N GLU A 664 -74.12 -42.46 -75.60
CA GLU A 664 -74.55 -43.09 -76.84
C GLU A 664 -74.00 -44.51 -76.94
N TYR A 665 -74.80 -45.42 -77.49
CA TYR A 665 -74.38 -46.74 -77.91
C TYR A 665 -74.21 -46.73 -79.43
N GLU A 666 -73.08 -47.22 -79.94
CA GLU A 666 -72.90 -47.49 -81.36
C GLU A 666 -72.81 -49.00 -81.57
N LEU A 667 -73.65 -49.51 -82.47
CA LEU A 667 -73.63 -50.89 -82.91
C LEU A 667 -73.42 -50.96 -84.41
N VAL A 668 -72.43 -51.74 -84.81
CA VAL A 668 -72.14 -52.08 -86.20
C VAL A 668 -72.52 -53.54 -86.39
N TYR A 669 -73.51 -53.82 -87.23
CA TYR A 669 -74.11 -55.15 -87.34
C TYR A 669 -74.38 -55.55 -88.79
N GLY A 670 -74.39 -56.85 -89.07
CA GLY A 670 -74.76 -57.36 -90.38
C GLY A 670 -74.57 -58.87 -90.50
N VAL A 671 -75.06 -59.44 -91.60
CA VAL A 671 -74.96 -60.88 -91.87
C VAL A 671 -73.68 -61.28 -92.61
N SER A 672 -72.91 -60.30 -93.08
CA SER A 672 -71.57 -60.48 -93.64
C SER A 672 -70.70 -59.24 -93.38
N SER A 673 -69.38 -59.40 -93.30
CA SER A 673 -68.45 -58.27 -93.11
C SER A 673 -68.46 -57.25 -94.28
N ALA A 674 -69.01 -57.62 -95.44
CA ALA A 674 -69.14 -56.76 -96.62
C ALA A 674 -70.41 -55.88 -96.60
N SER A 675 -71.37 -56.16 -95.69
CA SER A 675 -72.65 -55.46 -95.60
C SER A 675 -72.99 -55.23 -94.12
N LEU A 676 -72.35 -54.22 -93.53
CA LEU A 676 -72.56 -53.81 -92.15
C LEU A 676 -73.37 -52.51 -92.13
N ASP A 677 -74.45 -52.49 -91.37
CA ASP A 677 -75.21 -51.30 -91.01
C ASP A 677 -74.73 -50.80 -89.64
N THR A 678 -74.78 -49.48 -89.44
CA THR A 678 -74.48 -48.85 -88.16
C THR A 678 -75.75 -48.23 -87.62
N ILE A 679 -76.06 -48.51 -86.36
CA ILE A 679 -77.08 -47.79 -85.61
C ILE A 679 -76.41 -47.14 -84.41
N THR A 680 -76.80 -45.89 -84.15
CA THR A 680 -76.53 -45.27 -82.86
C THR A 680 -77.82 -45.04 -82.10
N SER A 681 -77.74 -45.17 -80.78
CA SER A 681 -78.88 -45.05 -79.88
C SER A 681 -78.45 -44.19 -78.70
N HIS A 682 -79.25 -43.16 -78.39
CA HIS A 682 -79.05 -42.35 -77.20
C HIS A 682 -79.35 -43.20 -75.96
N ALA A 683 -78.57 -42.99 -74.91
CA ALA A 683 -78.61 -43.85 -73.75
C ALA A 683 -79.84 -43.60 -72.87
N ASP A 684 -80.90 -44.38 -73.08
CA ASP A 684 -81.94 -44.58 -72.07
C ASP A 684 -81.54 -45.80 -71.22
N ALA A 685 -81.47 -45.63 -69.90
CA ALA A 685 -81.05 -46.67 -68.96
C ALA A 685 -81.86 -47.96 -69.17
N GLU A 686 -81.15 -49.06 -69.43
CA GLU A 686 -81.70 -50.42 -69.64
C GLU A 686 -82.47 -50.68 -70.94
N SER A 687 -82.26 -49.87 -71.99
CA SER A 687 -82.88 -50.16 -73.30
C SER A 687 -82.24 -51.38 -73.98
N ASP A 688 -83.06 -52.40 -74.22
CA ASP A 688 -82.71 -53.53 -75.07
C ASP A 688 -82.69 -53.08 -76.53
N ILE A 689 -81.56 -53.27 -77.20
CA ILE A 689 -81.39 -52.85 -78.58
C ILE A 689 -81.82 -54.00 -79.48
N ILE A 690 -82.84 -53.74 -80.31
CA ILE A 690 -83.37 -54.71 -81.27
C ILE A 690 -82.80 -54.39 -82.65
N LEU A 691 -82.01 -55.32 -83.18
CA LEU A 691 -81.47 -55.28 -84.52
C LEU A 691 -82.34 -56.12 -85.44
N ASN A 692 -82.81 -55.54 -86.55
CA ASN A 692 -83.58 -56.25 -87.57
C ASN A 692 -82.74 -56.46 -88.83
N PHE A 693 -82.61 -57.71 -89.25
CA PHE A 693 -81.78 -58.14 -90.38
C PHE A 693 -82.57 -58.31 -91.69
N GLN A 694 -83.75 -57.68 -91.80
CA GLN A 694 -84.58 -57.56 -93.02
C GLN A 694 -84.76 -58.89 -93.77
N GLY A 695 -85.08 -59.95 -93.03
CA GLY A 695 -85.32 -61.30 -93.56
C GLY A 695 -84.09 -62.22 -93.64
N ALA A 696 -82.89 -61.75 -93.28
CA ALA A 696 -81.71 -62.60 -93.11
C ALA A 696 -81.63 -63.17 -91.68
N SER A 697 -81.01 -64.34 -91.50
CA SER A 697 -80.98 -65.03 -90.21
C SER A 697 -80.11 -64.32 -89.18
N ALA A 698 -80.72 -63.87 -88.08
CA ALA A 698 -80.04 -63.17 -87.01
C ALA A 698 -79.01 -64.06 -86.26
N SER A 699 -79.11 -65.40 -86.33
CA SER A 699 -78.21 -66.31 -85.62
C SER A 699 -76.78 -66.37 -86.14
N SER A 700 -76.53 -65.87 -87.36
CA SER A 700 -75.18 -65.79 -87.96
C SER A 700 -74.67 -64.36 -88.12
N ALA A 701 -75.31 -63.39 -87.45
CA ALA A 701 -74.96 -61.99 -87.57
C ALA A 701 -73.68 -61.66 -86.79
N ILE A 702 -72.81 -60.87 -87.43
CA ILE A 702 -71.69 -60.20 -86.76
C ILE A 702 -72.27 -58.94 -86.12
N VAL A 703 -72.08 -58.80 -84.81
CA VAL A 703 -72.44 -57.58 -84.10
C VAL A 703 -71.23 -57.08 -83.36
N LYS A 704 -70.86 -55.83 -83.61
CA LYS A 704 -69.84 -55.11 -82.88
C LYS A 704 -70.44 -53.91 -82.17
N GLY A 705 -70.04 -53.64 -80.94
CA GLY A 705 -70.59 -52.56 -80.14
C GLY A 705 -69.52 -51.74 -79.43
N ARG A 706 -69.76 -50.44 -79.24
CA ARG A 706 -68.97 -49.60 -78.33
C ARG A 706 -69.86 -48.55 -77.67
N ILE A 707 -69.40 -48.02 -76.55
CA ILE A 707 -70.14 -47.08 -75.71
C ILE A 707 -69.39 -45.74 -75.69
N LEU A 708 -70.11 -44.64 -75.91
CA LEU A 708 -69.60 -43.28 -75.73
C LEU A 708 -69.82 -42.86 -74.28
N TYR A 709 -68.73 -42.65 -73.54
CA TYR A 709 -68.77 -42.22 -72.14
C TYR A 709 -68.48 -40.73 -72.00
N ASN A 710 -69.01 -40.11 -70.96
CA ASN A 710 -68.66 -38.77 -70.49
C ASN A 710 -68.53 -38.80 -68.96
N ALA A 711 -67.59 -38.05 -68.38
CA ALA A 711 -67.37 -38.02 -66.93
C ALA A 711 -68.11 -36.87 -66.22
N GLY A 712 -68.98 -36.12 -66.91
CA GLY A 712 -69.59 -34.90 -66.41
C GLY A 712 -68.66 -33.68 -66.52
N ASP A 713 -69.07 -32.55 -65.96
CA ASP A 713 -68.24 -31.34 -65.77
C ASP A 713 -67.48 -30.83 -67.02
N GLY A 714 -68.07 -30.95 -68.21
CA GLY A 714 -67.46 -30.48 -69.45
C GLY A 714 -66.29 -31.33 -69.96
N THR A 715 -66.05 -32.50 -69.36
CA THR A 715 -65.09 -33.48 -69.87
C THR A 715 -65.49 -33.95 -71.28
N PRO A 716 -64.53 -34.14 -72.20
CA PRO A 716 -64.84 -34.60 -73.55
C PRO A 716 -65.37 -36.04 -73.53
N ALA A 717 -66.34 -36.32 -74.40
CA ALA A 717 -66.86 -37.67 -74.53
C ALA A 717 -65.85 -38.59 -75.23
N VAL A 718 -65.70 -39.82 -74.72
CA VAL A 718 -64.68 -40.78 -75.16
C VAL A 718 -65.34 -42.11 -75.51
N TRP A 719 -65.07 -42.61 -76.72
CA TRP A 719 -65.52 -43.94 -77.14
C TRP A 719 -64.72 -45.04 -76.45
N SER A 720 -65.42 -46.06 -75.97
CA SER A 720 -64.82 -47.30 -75.51
C SER A 720 -64.19 -48.10 -76.66
N ALA A 721 -63.36 -49.09 -76.31
CA ALA A 721 -62.96 -50.14 -77.24
C ALA A 721 -64.20 -50.93 -77.71
N GLN A 722 -64.09 -51.62 -78.85
CA GLN A 722 -65.22 -52.29 -79.50
C GLN A 722 -65.32 -53.77 -79.09
N VAL A 723 -66.50 -54.21 -78.66
CA VAL A 723 -66.83 -55.63 -78.37
C VAL A 723 -67.45 -56.29 -79.59
N SER A 724 -67.36 -57.62 -79.74
CA SER A 724 -67.93 -58.38 -80.88
C SER A 724 -68.55 -59.71 -80.45
N ASN A 725 -69.70 -60.08 -81.02
CA ASN A 725 -70.34 -61.40 -80.84
C ASN A 725 -69.83 -62.39 -81.92
N GLY A 726 -68.90 -63.28 -81.55
CA GLY A 726 -67.85 -63.77 -82.44
C GLY A 726 -68.13 -64.97 -83.39
N ASN A 727 -67.38 -65.01 -84.50
CA ASN A 727 -66.55 -66.13 -84.98
C ASN A 727 -65.76 -65.69 -86.25
N GLU A 728 -64.72 -64.87 -86.11
CA GLU A 728 -63.66 -64.77 -87.14
C GLU A 728 -62.47 -65.62 -86.68
N LYS A 729 -62.26 -66.76 -87.35
CA LYS A 729 -60.99 -67.48 -87.37
C LYS A 729 -60.34 -67.24 -88.75
N GLY A 730 -59.23 -66.50 -88.75
CA GLY A 730 -58.28 -66.29 -89.86
C GLY A 730 -58.63 -65.06 -90.71
N ASP A 731 -57.80 -64.03 -90.84
CA ASP A 731 -56.35 -64.08 -91.01
C ASP A 731 -55.57 -63.22 -90.00
N SER A 732 -54.58 -63.88 -89.39
CA SER A 732 -53.32 -63.24 -89.05
C SER A 732 -52.62 -62.76 -90.33
N ILE A 733 -52.27 -61.48 -90.41
CA ILE A 733 -51.02 -61.09 -91.07
C ILE A 733 -49.99 -60.83 -89.96
N PRO A 734 -48.81 -61.45 -90.08
CA PRO A 734 -47.79 -61.50 -89.03
C PRO A 734 -46.95 -60.23 -89.02
N LEU A 735 -46.44 -59.88 -87.84
CA LEU A 735 -45.07 -59.39 -87.70
C LEU A 735 -44.40 -60.21 -86.59
N THR A 736 -43.71 -61.27 -87.02
CA THR A 736 -42.61 -61.85 -86.26
C THR A 736 -41.30 -61.23 -86.76
N SER A 737 -40.58 -60.56 -85.88
CA SER A 737 -39.14 -60.79 -85.69
C SER A 737 -38.85 -60.45 -84.24
N SER A 738 -38.90 -61.44 -83.36
CA SER A 738 -37.76 -62.28 -82.99
C SER A 738 -36.80 -61.57 -82.03
N GLY A 739 -36.95 -61.95 -80.77
CA GLY A 739 -35.94 -61.86 -79.73
C GLY A 739 -36.25 -62.96 -78.71
N SER A 740 -36.15 -64.22 -79.15
CA SER A 740 -36.27 -65.38 -78.26
C SER A 740 -35.15 -65.35 -77.22
N SER A 741 -35.48 -65.58 -75.96
CA SER A 741 -34.65 -66.46 -75.13
C SER A 741 -35.50 -67.21 -74.13
N THR A 742 -35.55 -68.51 -74.34
CA THR A 742 -35.99 -69.55 -73.42
C THR A 742 -35.08 -69.63 -72.19
N LEU A 743 -35.66 -69.65 -70.98
CA LEU A 743 -35.20 -70.52 -69.89
C LEU A 743 -36.26 -70.66 -68.79
N ILE A 744 -36.56 -71.92 -68.50
CA ILE A 744 -37.42 -72.51 -67.45
C ILE A 744 -36.56 -72.56 -66.15
N PRO A 745 -37.05 -72.91 -64.94
CA PRO A 745 -38.02 -72.28 -64.03
C PRO A 745 -37.47 -72.18 -62.57
N ILE A 746 -38.32 -71.81 -61.60
CA ILE A 746 -38.17 -72.02 -60.14
C ILE A 746 -37.10 -71.12 -59.49
N ILE A 747 -37.55 -70.13 -58.71
CA ILE A 747 -37.10 -69.73 -57.35
C ILE A 747 -37.95 -68.50 -56.96
N VAL A 748 -39.12 -68.71 -56.37
CA VAL A 748 -39.86 -67.66 -55.62
C VAL A 748 -40.19 -68.17 -54.21
N GLY A 749 -39.35 -69.08 -53.70
CA GLY A 749 -39.40 -69.54 -52.30
C GLY A 749 -38.29 -68.95 -51.42
N VAL A 750 -37.32 -68.23 -51.99
CA VAL A 750 -36.12 -67.78 -51.26
C VAL A 750 -36.10 -66.26 -51.01
N LEU A 751 -36.82 -65.45 -51.78
CA LEU A 751 -36.86 -63.99 -51.57
C LEU A 751 -37.79 -63.56 -50.43
N ILE A 752 -38.87 -64.29 -50.17
CA ILE A 752 -39.77 -64.01 -49.04
C ILE A 752 -39.13 -64.42 -47.70
N ALA A 753 -38.28 -65.46 -47.70
CA ALA A 753 -37.55 -65.87 -46.50
C ALA A 753 -36.40 -64.90 -46.15
N VAL A 754 -35.72 -64.31 -47.14
CA VAL A 754 -34.63 -63.34 -46.89
C VAL A 754 -35.19 -61.99 -46.42
N VAL A 755 -36.32 -61.51 -46.95
CA VAL A 755 -36.95 -60.27 -46.47
C VAL A 755 -37.54 -60.46 -45.06
N ILE A 756 -38.12 -61.63 -44.75
CA ILE A 756 -38.60 -61.93 -43.40
C ILE A 756 -37.44 -62.13 -42.42
N LEU A 757 -36.30 -62.72 -42.82
CA LEU A 757 -35.12 -62.83 -41.96
C LEU A 757 -34.38 -61.50 -41.76
N VAL A 758 -34.42 -60.58 -42.74
CA VAL A 758 -33.88 -59.21 -42.59
C VAL A 758 -34.81 -58.36 -41.70
N MET A 759 -36.13 -58.50 -41.82
CA MET A 759 -37.10 -57.84 -40.92
C MET A 759 -37.02 -58.39 -39.48
N ILE A 760 -36.86 -59.70 -39.30
CA ILE A 760 -36.65 -60.30 -37.97
C ILE A 760 -35.26 -59.92 -37.43
N GLY A 761 -34.22 -59.85 -38.26
CA GLY A 761 -32.89 -59.35 -37.88
C GLY A 761 -32.90 -57.88 -37.45
N PHE A 762 -33.66 -57.03 -38.15
CA PHE A 762 -33.80 -55.61 -37.82
C PHE A 762 -34.63 -55.41 -36.53
N LEU A 763 -35.69 -56.20 -36.32
CA LEU A 763 -36.48 -56.16 -35.08
C LEU A 763 -35.74 -56.74 -33.88
N VAL A 764 -34.87 -57.75 -34.07
CA VAL A 764 -34.02 -58.28 -32.99
C VAL A 764 -32.87 -57.31 -32.67
N LEU A 765 -32.27 -56.64 -33.66
CA LEU A 765 -31.24 -55.61 -33.42
C LEU A 765 -31.83 -54.34 -32.78
N ARG A 766 -33.06 -53.94 -33.13
CA ARG A 766 -33.75 -52.81 -32.47
C ARG A 766 -34.17 -53.15 -31.03
N LYS A 767 -34.51 -54.42 -30.76
CA LYS A 767 -34.78 -54.90 -29.39
C LYS A 767 -33.52 -55.10 -28.54
N GLN A 768 -32.36 -55.36 -29.14
CA GLN A 768 -31.07 -55.48 -28.44
C GLN A 768 -30.42 -54.11 -28.17
N ARG A 769 -30.62 -53.11 -29.04
CA ARG A 769 -30.16 -51.72 -28.83
C ARG A 769 -30.97 -51.01 -27.74
N ASN A 770 -32.28 -51.28 -27.62
CA ASN A 770 -33.10 -50.78 -26.52
C ASN A 770 -32.87 -51.48 -25.17
N ARG A 771 -32.22 -52.66 -25.14
CA ARG A 771 -31.81 -53.30 -23.88
C ARG A 771 -30.45 -52.80 -23.39
N ASN A 772 -29.53 -52.48 -24.30
CA ASN A 772 -28.22 -51.94 -23.93
C ASN A 772 -28.27 -50.48 -23.44
N ASN A 773 -29.27 -49.69 -23.84
CA ASN A 773 -29.48 -48.35 -23.26
C ASN A 773 -30.17 -48.41 -21.88
N TYR A 774 -31.01 -49.43 -21.63
CA TYR A 774 -31.69 -49.58 -20.33
C TYR A 774 -30.76 -50.14 -19.23
N ASP A 775 -29.73 -50.90 -19.58
CA ASP A 775 -28.72 -51.41 -18.63
C ASP A 775 -27.52 -50.44 -18.42
N ALA A 776 -27.34 -49.43 -19.27
CA ALA A 776 -26.32 -48.39 -19.08
C ALA A 776 -26.81 -47.26 -18.14
N GLU A 777 -28.08 -46.86 -18.26
CA GLU A 777 -28.68 -45.83 -17.41
C GLU A 777 -29.00 -46.34 -15.98
N LYS A 778 -29.15 -47.66 -15.83
CA LYS A 778 -29.31 -48.31 -14.51
C LYS A 778 -27.98 -48.60 -13.79
N ALA A 779 -26.86 -48.67 -14.51
CA ALA A 779 -25.53 -48.87 -13.91
C ALA A 779 -24.88 -47.57 -13.39
N GLU A 780 -25.40 -46.40 -13.79
CA GLU A 780 -24.90 -45.10 -13.34
C GLU A 780 -25.72 -44.54 -12.16
N HIS A 781 -27.01 -44.89 -12.07
CA HIS A 781 -27.85 -44.52 -10.92
C HIS A 781 -27.53 -45.33 -9.64
N ASP A 782 -27.17 -46.60 -9.77
CA ASP A 782 -26.74 -47.42 -8.62
C ASP A 782 -25.33 -47.05 -8.09
N ARG A 783 -24.53 -46.28 -8.85
CA ARG A 783 -23.18 -45.86 -8.44
C ARG A 783 -23.14 -44.53 -7.70
N ILE A 784 -24.22 -43.74 -7.80
CA ILE A 784 -24.38 -42.44 -7.11
C ILE A 784 -25.10 -42.63 -5.75
N GLU A 785 -25.98 -43.63 -5.61
CA GLU A 785 -26.58 -43.97 -4.31
C GLU A 785 -25.64 -44.70 -3.34
N GLU A 786 -24.58 -45.37 -3.83
CA GLU A 786 -23.59 -46.04 -2.97
C GLU A 786 -22.47 -45.08 -2.49
N THR A 787 -22.25 -43.96 -3.18
CA THR A 787 -21.28 -42.93 -2.75
C THR A 787 -21.89 -41.87 -1.82
N GLN A 788 -23.20 -41.67 -1.82
CA GLN A 788 -23.89 -40.82 -0.83
C GLN A 788 -24.20 -41.51 0.50
N LYS A 789 -24.07 -42.84 0.61
CA LYS A 789 -24.25 -43.59 1.87
C LYS A 789 -22.95 -43.92 2.62
N LEU A 790 -21.80 -43.42 2.17
CA LEU A 790 -20.49 -43.66 2.80
C LEU A 790 -19.87 -42.44 3.48
N ASN A 791 -20.51 -41.27 3.47
CA ASN A 791 -19.97 -40.05 4.11
C ASN A 791 -20.66 -39.60 5.40
N ASP A 792 -21.72 -40.27 5.84
CA ASP A 792 -22.33 -40.04 7.14
C ASP A 792 -22.12 -41.26 8.04
N ASN A 793 -20.92 -41.39 8.62
CA ASN A 793 -20.71 -42.06 9.89
C ASN A 793 -19.30 -41.76 10.49
N HIS A 794 -19.34 -40.94 11.55
CA HIS A 794 -18.56 -41.05 12.80
C HIS A 794 -17.29 -40.17 13.01
N PRO A 795 -16.91 -39.89 14.29
CA PRO A 795 -17.01 -38.56 14.92
C PRO A 795 -15.69 -38.09 15.59
N ASP A 796 -15.74 -36.93 16.24
CA ASP A 796 -14.90 -36.45 17.36
C ASP A 796 -13.50 -37.07 17.56
N ALA A 797 -12.46 -36.28 17.24
CA ALA A 797 -11.22 -36.13 18.01
C ALA A 797 -10.48 -34.85 17.60
#